data_AF-A0A819MN05-F1
#
_entry.id   AF-A0A819MN05-F1
#
_cell.length_a   1.000
_cell.length_b   1.000
_cell.length_c   1.000
_cell.angle_alpha   90.00
_cell.angle_beta   90.00
_cell.angle_gamma   90.00
#
_symmetry.space_group_name_H-M   'P 1'
#
loop_
_entity.id
_entity.type
_entity.pdbx_description
1 polymer ?
#
loop_
_entity_poly.entity_id
_entity_poly.type
_entity_poly.pdbx_seq_one_letter_code
_entity_poly.pdbx_strand_id
1 'polypeptide(L)'
;MAQNGFPVTIVSDLAPVIDELTRGYLPIPLDAQSSLKYIPGLTTRQCLIPDEMELGKIRSSNRVWIHFHRNNVHQGSLPVGQSEVRFGSFADLMTFNYHRTVRDIEIEFDEKRAEIMIILSQYRLRLTEDCLDEYFLSDRSGTVFLPLKKPVRCFQKIPRGCSPRLYKFTDAVTAENLGDTTAICITKPPDFYRLQEFLIDQLKLKWFFSFSPMLMQVVGDNYHIQLPSDVDFLSHYIWQMVLSLGYHIKDGLDGEFMHYVGREARQSQWDRYPAHRFYKKVIAIYHLAKKNRFFNIAKEYHLIHGQWLPPLQPSYDYVPRIYLTPYGIYPRTLKPIRGNRVLRQYKRFGSPMQHFCRVILRDCDLSPIQSDAIEAWQSQLKAILLNDGLIIGQHHFEFLLFSNSQLRDCSLCFYHSFESWTAEGIRQWLGKFNHEKSVGTRIARMAQCFTSTIKGILLRKEQLVVIPDRFDAKQRCFTDGCGKISTSLLRKLLMKTHGDQFETRRLPSVIQIRCGGIKGVLAHAPDLEGYVIHYRKSQMKFNLQRLRNKTHIPLSMDDGSMLYGVVDETNSLNEGEVFIQISKETAEGKEELQIITDCNVLVTRMPCYHPGDVRVLRAVDKPLLRHLVDCIIFPAKGNRPHPTEMSGGDLDGDEYWTCWNPLFLDQVKQREPGDYAAPEKPKVDGEITTEMMVEFIIDILSKAAHIGILSRRHLAICARDSPENQLALQLTQYINDALDFPKTGVNSMTMGQFRKLNVHEYPDFMQNETKNVFKCDKVLGHLFRQMEETVNIHLSASETIKPILIDQNLVVTGYEKYLGDAMLDYQNYVHKMDMILNTYDLKNELELITGCHSNTPEE
;
A
#
# COMPACT_ATOMS: atom_id res chain seq x y z
N MET A 1 54.30 12.57 38.75
CA MET A 1 55.71 13.02 38.65
C MET A 1 56.05 13.01 37.17
N ALA A 2 56.04 14.09 36.40
CA ALA A 2 56.62 15.44 36.51
C ALA A 2 57.56 15.59 35.30
N GLN A 3 57.29 16.54 34.40
CA GLN A 3 58.18 17.65 34.05
C GLN A 3 57.78 18.33 32.72
N ASN A 4 57.35 19.59 32.86
CA ASN A 4 57.70 20.78 32.07
C ASN A 4 57.26 20.83 30.58
N GLY A 5 56.51 21.81 30.06
CA GLY A 5 56.04 23.11 30.56
C GLY A 5 55.70 24.04 29.36
N PHE A 6 54.85 25.05 29.63
CA PHE A 6 54.54 26.27 28.83
C PHE A 6 53.29 26.30 27.91
N PRO A 7 52.66 27.50 27.76
CA PRO A 7 51.23 27.70 27.96
C PRO A 7 50.47 27.92 26.64
N VAL A 8 49.17 27.58 26.61
CA VAL A 8 48.28 28.00 25.53
C VAL A 8 47.30 29.05 26.07
N THR A 9 47.49 30.27 25.57
CA THR A 9 46.60 31.42 25.71
C THR A 9 45.21 31.09 25.17
N ILE A 10 44.17 31.27 25.98
CA ILE A 10 42.79 31.25 25.51
C ILE A 10 42.55 32.55 24.76
N VAL A 11 42.40 32.48 23.44
CA VAL A 11 41.75 33.55 22.65
C VAL A 11 40.30 33.13 22.48
N SER A 12 39.43 33.78 23.24
CA SER A 12 37.99 33.82 23.04
C SER A 12 37.71 34.55 21.72
N ASP A 13 37.19 33.85 20.71
CA ASP A 13 36.19 34.37 19.76
C ASP A 13 35.91 33.31 18.68
N LEU A 14 34.92 32.45 18.95
CA LEU A 14 34.36 31.48 17.99
C LEU A 14 32.93 31.85 17.57
N ALA A 15 32.56 33.12 17.74
CA ALA A 15 31.30 33.67 17.24
C ALA A 15 31.22 33.80 15.70
N PRO A 16 32.31 34.04 14.93
CA PRO A 16 32.18 34.22 13.47
C PRO A 16 32.04 32.90 12.68
N VAL A 17 32.49 31.77 13.22
CA VAL A 17 32.53 30.49 12.48
C VAL A 17 31.16 29.81 12.44
N ILE A 18 30.28 30.11 13.40
CA ILE A 18 28.92 29.54 13.45
C ILE A 18 27.99 30.24 12.44
N ASP A 19 28.26 31.51 12.12
CA ASP A 19 27.44 32.29 11.16
C ASP A 19 27.75 31.89 9.70
N GLU A 20 28.95 31.37 9.43
CA GLU A 20 29.34 30.88 8.09
C GLU A 20 28.88 29.43 7.81
N LEU A 21 28.64 28.63 8.86
CA LEU A 21 28.12 27.25 8.74
C LEU A 21 26.62 27.16 8.46
N THR A 22 25.86 28.24 8.64
CA THR A 22 24.41 28.28 8.43
C THR A 22 23.98 28.80 7.06
N ARG A 23 24.92 29.21 6.19
CA ARG A 23 24.62 29.72 4.84
C ARG A 23 25.52 29.10 3.77
N GLY A 24 25.25 27.85 3.40
CA GLY A 24 25.90 27.26 2.22
C GLY A 24 25.56 25.81 1.97
N TYR A 25 24.83 25.56 0.88
CA TYR A 25 24.70 24.24 0.26
C TYR A 25 26.08 23.77 -0.22
N LEU A 26 26.60 22.66 0.31
CA LEU A 26 27.60 21.79 -0.34
C LEU A 26 27.56 20.39 0.29
N PRO A 27 27.61 19.29 -0.49
CA PRO A 27 27.76 17.95 0.06
C PRO A 27 29.20 17.75 0.56
N ILE A 28 29.35 17.17 1.75
CA ILE A 28 30.65 16.76 2.29
C ILE A 28 31.22 15.62 1.42
N PRO A 29 32.44 15.72 0.88
CA PRO A 29 33.14 14.58 0.27
C PRO A 29 33.50 13.52 1.31
N LEU A 30 33.37 12.25 0.94
CA LEU A 30 33.47 11.07 1.81
C LEU A 30 34.86 10.76 2.39
N ASP A 31 35.85 11.66 2.27
CA ASP A 31 37.26 11.39 2.60
C ASP A 31 37.80 12.18 3.81
N ALA A 32 36.96 12.45 4.82
CA ALA A 32 37.41 13.05 6.09
C ALA A 32 37.06 12.22 7.35
N GLN A 33 36.79 10.91 7.21
CA GLN A 33 36.55 10.03 8.37
C GLN A 33 37.83 9.48 9.05
N SER A 34 39.03 9.78 8.56
CA SER A 34 40.27 9.22 9.13
C SER A 34 41.04 10.12 10.10
N SER A 35 40.44 11.21 10.60
CA SER A 35 41.13 12.13 11.54
C SER A 35 40.31 12.57 12.75
N LEU A 36 39.21 11.89 13.11
CA LEU A 36 38.59 12.05 14.43
C LEU A 36 39.10 10.94 15.34
N LYS A 37 40.33 11.13 15.85
CA LYS A 37 40.77 10.43 17.05
C LYS A 37 39.80 10.77 18.17
N TYR A 38 39.17 9.73 18.70
CA TYR A 38 38.56 9.65 20.02
C TYR A 38 39.14 10.73 20.95
N ILE A 39 38.34 11.73 21.33
CA ILE A 39 38.67 12.62 22.44
C ILE A 39 38.10 11.95 23.69
N PRO A 40 38.91 11.28 24.52
CA PRO A 40 38.42 10.77 25.79
C PRO A 40 38.31 11.97 26.73
N GLY A 41 37.09 12.35 27.12
CA GLY A 41 36.94 13.40 28.15
C GLY A 41 35.69 14.28 28.17
N LEU A 42 34.61 13.96 27.47
CA LEU A 42 33.29 14.56 27.77
C LEU A 42 32.40 13.50 28.41
N THR A 43 32.65 13.31 29.70
CA THR A 43 31.80 12.54 30.59
C THR A 43 30.46 13.25 30.78
N THR A 44 29.39 12.46 30.67
CA THR A 44 28.18 12.53 31.48
C THR A 44 28.42 13.29 32.79
N ARG A 45 27.95 14.54 32.86
CA ARG A 45 27.75 15.23 34.15
C ARG A 45 26.25 15.25 34.47
N GLN A 46 25.88 14.22 35.23
CA GLN A 46 25.05 14.29 36.44
C GLN A 46 23.93 15.35 36.44
N CYS A 47 22.71 14.92 36.12
CA CYS A 47 21.58 15.37 36.92
C CYS A 47 21.67 14.62 38.26
N LEU A 48 21.77 15.37 39.34
CA LEU A 48 21.63 14.87 40.70
C LEU A 48 20.23 14.27 40.85
N ILE A 49 20.16 12.95 40.98
CA ILE A 49 19.03 12.26 41.59
C ILE A 49 19.17 12.49 43.11
N PRO A 50 18.16 13.02 43.82
CA PRO A 50 18.16 12.95 45.28
C PRO A 50 18.02 11.48 45.68
N ASP A 51 19.07 10.93 46.30
CA ASP A 51 19.06 9.59 46.89
C ASP A 51 18.12 9.54 48.11
N GLU A 52 17.46 8.39 48.24
CA GLU A 52 16.61 7.92 49.35
C GLU A 52 15.13 8.37 49.37
N MET A 53 14.31 7.62 48.63
CA MET A 53 12.96 7.28 49.08
C MET A 53 12.73 5.78 48.88
N GLU A 54 12.66 5.02 49.97
CA GLU A 54 12.30 3.60 49.95
C GLU A 54 10.89 3.42 49.34
N LEU A 55 10.84 3.01 48.07
CA LEU A 55 9.61 2.54 47.45
C LEU A 55 9.31 1.13 47.95
N GLY A 56 8.44 1.05 48.96
CA GLY A 56 7.84 -0.20 49.41
C GLY A 56 7.23 -0.97 48.23
N LYS A 57 7.42 -2.29 48.22
CA LYS A 57 6.80 -3.22 47.26
C LYS A 57 5.28 -3.00 47.20
N ILE A 58 4.79 -2.29 46.18
CA ILE A 58 3.37 -2.21 45.88
C ILE A 58 3.04 -3.29 44.85
N ARG A 59 2.09 -4.15 45.22
CA ARG A 59 1.60 -5.28 44.44
C ARG A 59 1.10 -4.84 43.06
N SER A 60 1.38 -5.68 42.07
CA SER A 60 0.88 -5.67 40.71
C SER A 60 -0.59 -5.24 40.59
N SER A 61 -0.85 -4.02 40.13
CA SER A 61 -2.10 -3.67 39.48
C SER A 61 -1.79 -3.37 38.00
N ASN A 62 -2.45 -4.10 37.12
CA ASN A 62 -2.11 -4.24 35.69
C ASN A 62 -2.58 -3.07 34.81
N ARG A 63 -2.88 -1.92 35.40
CA ARG A 63 -3.29 -0.65 34.78
C ARG A 63 -3.02 0.46 35.80
N VAL A 64 -2.23 1.46 35.45
CA VAL A 64 -2.04 2.64 36.30
C VAL A 64 -3.02 3.70 35.83
N TRP A 65 -4.09 3.92 36.60
CA TRP A 65 -5.02 5.02 36.39
C TRP A 65 -4.47 6.25 37.13
N ILE A 66 -4.19 7.33 36.42
CA ILE A 66 -3.88 8.62 37.06
C ILE A 66 -5.11 9.52 36.87
N HIS A 67 -6.07 9.40 37.78
CA HIS A 67 -7.26 10.27 37.78
C HIS A 67 -6.95 11.61 38.45
N PHE A 68 -6.99 12.70 37.68
CA PHE A 68 -6.98 14.05 38.24
C PHE A 68 -8.41 14.47 38.61
N HIS A 69 -8.89 14.03 39.78
CA HIS A 69 -10.17 14.50 40.30
C HIS A 69 -10.02 15.81 41.09
N ARG A 70 -10.87 16.79 40.71
CA ARG A 70 -11.29 17.93 41.54
C ARG A 70 -11.65 17.43 42.95
N ASN A 71 -11.17 18.16 43.97
CA ASN A 71 -11.49 18.05 45.39
C ASN A 71 -10.65 17.04 46.21
N ASN A 72 -9.53 17.52 46.73
CA ASN A 72 -9.41 17.77 48.17
C ASN A 72 -8.26 18.75 48.44
N VAL A 73 -8.63 19.92 48.94
CA VAL A 73 -7.71 20.90 49.52
C VAL A 73 -7.21 20.32 50.84
N HIS A 74 -5.89 20.17 50.99
CA HIS A 74 -5.19 20.52 52.23
C HIS A 74 -3.71 20.85 51.95
N GLN A 75 -3.43 22.15 52.03
CA GLN A 75 -2.20 22.86 52.43
C GLN A 75 -0.85 22.37 51.89
N GLY A 76 -0.36 23.09 50.88
CA GLY A 76 1.01 23.03 50.36
C GLY A 76 1.05 23.39 48.87
N SER A 77 0.82 24.65 48.56
CA SER A 77 0.50 25.21 47.24
C SER A 77 1.45 24.83 46.08
N LEU A 78 0.89 24.17 45.06
CA LEU A 78 1.04 24.56 43.66
C LEU A 78 -0.37 24.84 43.10
N PRO A 79 -0.59 25.91 42.31
CA PRO A 79 -1.92 26.27 41.85
C PRO A 79 -2.46 25.24 40.86
N VAL A 80 -3.79 25.09 40.86
CA VAL A 80 -4.58 24.56 39.75
C VAL A 80 -4.13 25.25 38.45
N GLY A 81 -3.60 24.49 37.48
CA GLY A 81 -2.98 25.08 36.28
C GLY A 81 -2.44 24.11 35.24
N GLN A 82 -3.33 23.28 34.71
CA GLN A 82 -3.44 22.93 33.27
C GLN A 82 -2.18 22.35 32.59
N SER A 83 -2.01 21.02 32.57
CA SER A 83 -1.26 20.39 31.47
C SER A 83 -1.90 20.81 30.15
N GLU A 84 -1.09 21.36 29.25
CA GLU A 84 -1.57 21.81 27.95
C GLU A 84 -1.06 20.87 26.87
N VAL A 85 -1.93 20.53 25.92
CA VAL A 85 -1.50 19.94 24.65
C VAL A 85 -1.69 20.95 23.54
N ARG A 86 -0.60 21.17 22.79
CA ARG A 86 -0.55 22.05 21.64
C ARG A 86 -0.40 21.21 20.38
N PHE A 87 -1.24 21.48 19.41
CA PHE A 87 -1.27 20.87 18.09
C PHE A 87 -0.60 21.83 17.11
N GLY A 88 0.36 21.34 16.33
CA GLY A 88 1.19 22.23 15.54
C GLY A 88 2.07 21.55 14.51
N SER A 89 3.07 22.30 14.07
CA SER A 89 4.08 21.88 13.12
C SER A 89 5.47 22.33 13.56
N PHE A 90 6.49 21.67 13.04
CA PHE A 90 7.86 22.13 13.17
C PHE A 90 8.29 22.81 11.88
N ALA A 91 8.80 24.04 11.98
CA ALA A 91 9.51 24.68 10.86
C ALA A 91 10.94 24.14 10.75
N ASP A 92 11.57 23.90 11.90
CA ASP A 92 12.87 23.24 12.06
C ASP A 92 12.87 22.50 13.40
N LEU A 93 13.96 21.81 13.75
CA LEU A 93 14.07 21.05 15.00
C LEU A 93 14.00 21.94 16.27
N MET A 94 14.17 23.25 16.14
CA MET A 94 14.22 24.20 17.25
C MET A 94 12.94 25.03 17.37
N THR A 95 12.13 25.07 16.31
CA THR A 95 10.99 25.98 16.18
C THR A 95 9.68 25.22 16.00
N PHE A 96 8.83 25.26 17.03
CA PHE A 96 7.48 24.68 17.01
C PHE A 96 6.41 25.77 16.90
N ASN A 97 5.60 25.71 15.84
CA ASN A 97 4.47 26.58 15.60
C ASN A 97 3.19 25.85 16.01
N TYR A 98 2.47 26.39 17.00
CA TYR A 98 1.20 25.81 17.44
C TYR A 98 0.02 26.51 16.79
N HIS A 99 -0.95 25.71 16.33
CA HIS A 99 -2.18 26.17 15.69
C HIS A 99 -3.37 26.09 16.63
N ARG A 100 -3.34 25.12 17.54
CA ARG A 100 -4.38 24.95 18.56
C ARG A 100 -3.80 24.52 19.88
N THR A 101 -4.32 25.09 20.96
CA THR A 101 -3.97 24.72 22.33
C THR A 101 -5.21 24.23 23.06
N VAL A 102 -5.10 23.09 23.72
CA VAL A 102 -6.13 22.54 24.59
C VAL A 102 -5.57 22.41 26.00
N ARG A 103 -6.37 22.83 26.98
CA ARG A 103 -6.01 22.85 28.39
C ARG A 103 -6.90 21.86 29.16
N ASP A 104 -6.52 21.57 30.40
CA ASP A 104 -7.25 20.67 31.32
C ASP A 104 -7.42 19.24 30.75
N ILE A 105 -6.35 18.72 30.16
CA ILE A 105 -6.33 17.38 29.56
C ILE A 105 -5.77 16.33 30.53
N GLU A 106 -6.23 15.08 30.43
CA GLU A 106 -5.69 13.94 31.19
C GLU A 106 -4.79 13.10 30.25
N ILE A 107 -3.63 12.65 30.73
CA ILE A 107 -2.71 11.81 29.96
C ILE A 107 -2.56 10.46 30.68
N GLU A 108 -2.80 9.37 29.95
CA GLU A 108 -2.72 7.99 30.44
C GLU A 108 -1.64 7.22 29.65
N PHE A 109 -0.83 6.42 30.34
CA PHE A 109 0.23 5.58 29.75
C PHE A 109 -0.15 4.11 29.93
N ASP A 110 -0.26 3.35 28.84
CA ASP A 110 -0.49 1.90 28.89
C ASP A 110 0.79 1.17 28.47
N GLU A 111 1.55 0.73 29.49
CA GLU A 111 2.80 -0.02 29.35
C GLU A 111 2.63 -1.38 28.66
N LYS A 112 1.46 -2.02 28.76
CA LYS A 112 1.25 -3.32 28.10
C LYS A 112 1.01 -3.17 26.61
N ARG A 113 0.39 -2.07 26.22
CA ARG A 113 0.04 -1.78 24.83
C ARG A 113 1.03 -0.87 24.14
N ALA A 114 2.03 -0.37 24.86
CA ALA A 114 3.00 0.60 24.37
C ALA A 114 2.27 1.80 23.71
N GLU A 115 1.36 2.44 24.45
CA GLU A 115 0.58 3.58 23.96
C GLU A 115 0.45 4.71 25.00
N ILE A 116 0.36 5.94 24.47
CA ILE A 116 0.04 7.16 25.21
C ILE A 116 -1.36 7.62 24.81
N MET A 117 -2.20 7.88 25.80
CA MET A 117 -3.58 8.31 25.62
C MET A 117 -3.75 9.75 26.12
N ILE A 118 -4.15 10.67 25.24
CA ILE A 118 -4.50 12.05 25.60
C ILE A 118 -6.03 12.16 25.64
N ILE A 119 -6.59 12.42 26.81
CA ILE A 119 -8.03 12.46 27.07
C ILE A 119 -8.52 13.91 27.01
N LEU A 120 -9.40 14.17 26.05
CA LEU A 120 -10.03 15.46 25.75
C LEU A 120 -11.52 15.34 26.04
N SER A 121 -11.96 15.65 27.27
CA SER A 121 -13.35 15.45 27.69
C SER A 121 -13.80 13.98 27.50
N GLN A 122 -14.76 13.71 26.61
CA GLN A 122 -15.23 12.37 26.26
C GLN A 122 -14.42 11.67 25.15
N TYR A 123 -13.41 12.35 24.60
CA TYR A 123 -12.57 11.85 23.51
C TYR A 123 -11.18 11.45 24.01
N ARG A 124 -10.52 10.56 23.27
CA ARG A 124 -9.19 10.03 23.59
C ARG A 124 -8.35 9.94 22.32
N LEU A 125 -7.20 10.59 22.29
CA LEU A 125 -6.20 10.47 21.23
C LEU A 125 -5.19 9.39 21.62
N ARG A 126 -4.93 8.44 20.73
CA ARG A 126 -3.99 7.34 20.95
C ARG A 126 -2.72 7.56 20.14
N LEU A 127 -1.59 7.61 20.82
CA LEU A 127 -0.26 7.67 20.23
C LEU A 127 0.46 6.35 20.49
N THR A 128 0.93 5.73 19.41
CA THR A 128 1.72 4.49 19.39
C THR A 128 3.00 4.73 18.60
N GLU A 129 3.99 3.86 18.74
CA GLU A 129 5.28 3.98 18.04
C GLU A 129 5.12 4.18 16.52
N ASP A 130 4.15 3.51 15.89
CA ASP A 130 3.89 3.61 14.45
C ASP A 130 3.27 4.96 14.01
N CYS A 131 2.75 5.74 14.97
CA CYS A 131 2.26 7.10 14.76
C CYS A 131 3.35 8.15 14.99
N LEU A 132 4.35 7.84 15.81
CA LEU A 132 5.39 8.77 16.25
C LEU A 132 6.65 8.68 15.36
N ASP A 133 7.36 9.79 15.24
CA ASP A 133 8.68 9.80 14.62
C ASP A 133 9.69 9.02 15.45
N GLU A 134 10.84 8.65 14.87
CA GLU A 134 11.87 7.88 15.60
C GLU A 134 12.49 8.66 16.77
N TYR A 135 12.16 9.94 16.90
CA TYR A 135 12.72 10.84 17.88
C TYR A 135 11.66 11.72 18.53
N PHE A 136 11.96 12.21 19.73
CA PHE A 136 11.21 13.26 20.42
C PHE A 136 12.16 14.31 21.00
N LEU A 137 11.63 15.52 21.19
CA LEU A 137 12.39 16.64 21.74
C LEU A 137 11.91 16.97 23.15
N SER A 138 12.83 17.45 23.99
CA SER A 138 12.46 18.12 25.23
C SER A 138 13.28 19.38 25.46
N ASP A 139 12.69 20.37 26.13
CA ASP A 139 13.36 21.59 26.57
C ASP A 139 13.67 21.58 28.08
N ARG A 140 14.37 22.63 28.55
CA ARG A 140 14.73 22.81 29.98
C ARG A 140 13.54 22.97 30.91
N SER A 141 12.37 23.29 30.37
CA SER A 141 11.14 23.48 31.16
C SER A 141 10.36 22.18 31.36
N GLY A 142 10.84 21.06 30.81
CA GLY A 142 10.16 19.77 30.85
C GLY A 142 9.03 19.68 29.81
N THR A 143 9.04 20.49 28.76
CA THR A 143 8.08 20.39 27.66
C THR A 143 8.52 19.32 26.67
N VAL A 144 7.62 18.40 26.32
CA VAL A 144 7.90 17.30 25.38
C VAL A 144 7.25 17.59 24.04
N PHE A 145 8.00 17.44 22.95
CA PHE A 145 7.48 17.52 21.60
C PHE A 145 7.58 16.17 20.89
N LEU A 146 6.46 15.74 20.33
CA LEU A 146 6.23 14.45 19.68
C LEU A 146 5.92 14.70 18.20
N PRO A 147 6.92 14.61 17.31
CA PRO A 147 6.67 14.63 15.88
C PRO A 147 5.90 13.36 15.46
N LEU A 148 4.93 13.53 14.58
CA LEU A 148 4.05 12.49 14.07
C LEU A 148 4.48 12.04 12.68
N LYS A 149 4.53 10.73 12.45
CA LYS A 149 4.63 10.11 11.12
C LYS A 149 3.27 9.96 10.43
N LYS A 150 2.21 9.84 11.23
CA LYS A 150 0.82 9.68 10.77
C LYS A 150 -0.13 10.49 11.66
N PRO A 151 -1.30 10.88 11.14
CA PRO A 151 -2.35 11.49 11.96
C PRO A 151 -2.71 10.62 13.17
N VAL A 152 -2.96 11.26 14.31
CA VAL A 152 -3.28 10.57 15.56
C VAL A 152 -4.67 9.97 15.51
N ARG A 153 -4.83 8.73 15.99
CA ARG A 153 -6.14 8.08 16.05
C ARG A 153 -6.97 8.64 17.22
N CYS A 154 -8.18 9.12 16.92
CA CYS A 154 -9.11 9.65 17.91
C CYS A 154 -10.28 8.69 18.18
N PHE A 155 -10.63 8.56 19.45
CA PHE A 155 -11.67 7.67 19.95
C PHE A 155 -12.65 8.41 20.86
N GLN A 156 -13.92 7.99 20.92
CA GLN A 156 -14.86 8.44 21.96
C GLN A 156 -15.06 7.33 22.99
N LYS A 157 -15.22 7.72 24.25
CA LYS A 157 -15.61 6.81 25.33
C LYS A 157 -17.08 6.43 25.17
N ILE A 158 -17.36 5.24 24.62
CA ILE A 158 -18.73 4.72 24.44
C ILE A 158 -19.07 3.72 25.57
N PRO A 159 -20.32 3.65 26.06
CA PRO A 159 -20.78 2.53 26.90
C PRO A 159 -20.49 1.17 26.25
N ARG A 160 -20.28 0.13 27.07
CA ARG A 160 -19.81 -1.20 26.63
C ARG A 160 -20.57 -1.72 25.40
N GLY A 161 -19.87 -1.87 24.26
CA GLY A 161 -20.36 -2.63 23.09
C GLY A 161 -20.08 -2.04 21.70
N CYS A 162 -19.81 -0.74 21.59
CA CYS A 162 -19.64 -0.03 20.30
C CYS A 162 -18.16 0.18 19.90
N SER A 163 -17.91 0.37 18.60
CA SER A 163 -16.57 0.69 18.06
C SER A 163 -16.04 2.01 18.63
N PRO A 164 -14.78 2.09 19.06
CA PRO A 164 -14.27 3.25 19.77
C PRO A 164 -13.99 4.47 18.89
N ARG A 165 -14.10 4.40 17.56
CA ARG A 165 -13.63 5.44 16.64
C ARG A 165 -14.66 6.56 16.48
N LEU A 166 -14.26 7.81 16.62
CA LEU A 166 -15.19 8.93 16.54
C LEU A 166 -14.72 10.08 15.64
N TYR A 167 -15.70 10.72 15.02
CA TYR A 167 -15.54 11.74 13.98
C TYR A 167 -16.10 13.11 14.34
N LYS A 168 -16.67 13.29 15.54
CA LYS A 168 -17.07 14.60 16.05
C LYS A 168 -16.21 14.97 17.26
N PHE A 169 -15.49 16.07 17.18
CA PHE A 169 -14.57 16.50 18.24
C PHE A 169 -15.23 17.51 19.19
N THR A 170 -14.48 17.99 20.20
CA THR A 170 -14.88 19.15 20.99
C THR A 170 -14.80 20.41 20.12
N ASP A 171 -15.44 21.50 20.55
CA ASP A 171 -15.20 22.83 19.97
C ASP A 171 -13.73 23.28 20.13
N ALA A 172 -12.95 22.58 20.97
CA ALA A 172 -11.54 22.87 21.24
C ALA A 172 -10.57 22.24 20.22
N VAL A 173 -10.94 21.19 19.47
CA VAL A 173 -10.07 20.57 18.44
C VAL A 173 -10.94 20.23 17.24
N THR A 174 -10.62 20.70 16.04
CA THR A 174 -11.37 20.30 14.84
C THR A 174 -10.71 19.12 14.12
N ALA A 175 -11.47 18.45 13.26
CA ALA A 175 -10.94 17.40 12.39
C ALA A 175 -9.82 17.92 11.47
N GLU A 176 -9.94 19.16 10.99
CA GLU A 176 -8.93 19.85 10.19
C GLU A 176 -7.65 20.06 11.00
N ASN A 177 -7.75 20.57 12.23
CA ASN A 177 -6.58 20.78 13.08
C ASN A 177 -5.83 19.47 13.34
N LEU A 178 -6.54 18.38 13.63
CA LEU A 178 -5.90 17.09 13.91
C LEU A 178 -5.30 16.45 12.65
N GLY A 179 -6.01 16.54 11.51
CA GLY A 179 -5.54 16.00 10.23
C GLY A 179 -4.28 16.70 9.70
N ASP A 180 -4.16 18.01 9.95
CA ASP A 180 -3.00 18.80 9.52
C ASP A 180 -1.84 18.84 10.52
N THR A 181 -2.08 18.39 11.77
CA THR A 181 -1.05 18.38 12.82
C THR A 181 0.08 17.45 12.42
N THR A 182 1.29 17.99 12.39
CA THR A 182 2.48 17.17 12.18
C THR A 182 3.19 16.89 13.49
N ALA A 183 3.08 17.73 14.52
CA ALA A 183 3.69 17.49 15.82
C ALA A 183 2.78 17.90 16.98
N ILE A 184 2.88 17.17 18.08
CA ILE A 184 2.15 17.44 19.33
C ILE A 184 3.15 17.87 20.40
N CYS A 185 2.85 18.96 21.09
CA CYS A 185 3.62 19.45 22.22
C CYS A 185 2.83 19.27 23.52
N ILE A 186 3.45 18.65 24.51
CA ILE A 186 2.92 18.45 25.86
C ILE A 186 3.71 19.34 26.80
N THR A 187 3.07 20.39 27.34
CA THR A 187 3.70 21.33 28.24
C THR A 187 3.42 20.97 29.69
N LYS A 188 4.47 20.93 30.52
CA LYS A 188 4.41 20.58 31.96
C LYS A 188 3.67 19.25 32.21
N PRO A 189 4.12 18.13 31.62
CA PRO A 189 3.54 16.83 31.93
C PRO A 189 3.73 16.53 33.44
N PRO A 190 2.70 16.03 34.14
CA PRO A 190 2.71 15.83 35.58
C PRO A 190 3.80 14.85 36.06
N ASP A 191 4.31 13.99 35.17
CA ASP A 191 5.43 13.06 35.40
C ASP A 191 6.40 13.06 34.20
N PHE A 192 7.09 14.18 33.96
CA PHE A 192 8.03 14.34 32.83
C PHE A 192 9.04 13.20 32.69
N TYR A 193 9.72 12.82 33.78
CA TYR A 193 10.76 11.79 33.76
C TYR A 193 10.20 10.41 33.38
N ARG A 194 9.01 10.07 33.90
CA ARG A 194 8.35 8.79 33.57
C ARG A 194 7.89 8.74 32.12
N LEU A 195 7.36 9.85 31.60
CA LEU A 195 7.03 9.97 30.18
C LEU A 195 8.29 9.81 29.32
N GLN A 196 9.38 10.46 29.69
CA GLN A 196 10.64 10.35 28.99
C GLN A 196 11.16 8.90 28.98
N GLU A 197 11.20 8.23 30.12
CA GLU A 197 11.59 6.81 30.23
C GLU A 197 10.67 5.93 29.38
N PHE A 198 9.35 6.14 29.43
CA PHE A 198 8.40 5.39 28.61
C PHE A 198 8.67 5.55 27.10
N LEU A 199 8.93 6.77 26.63
CA LEU A 199 9.24 7.04 25.22
C LEU A 199 10.54 6.34 24.78
N ILE A 200 11.56 6.31 25.64
CA ILE A 200 12.86 5.69 25.33
C ILE A 200 12.80 4.16 25.46
N ASP A 201 12.23 3.64 26.55
CA ASP A 201 12.33 2.23 26.90
C ASP A 201 11.20 1.38 26.30
N GLN A 202 9.97 1.90 26.27
CA GLN A 202 8.82 1.18 25.73
C GLN A 202 8.60 1.47 24.25
N LEU A 203 8.64 2.75 23.84
CA LEU A 203 8.46 3.15 22.43
C LEU A 203 9.76 3.22 21.62
N LYS A 204 10.92 2.96 22.24
CA LYS A 204 12.24 2.93 21.56
C LYS A 204 12.60 4.21 20.82
N LEU A 205 12.08 5.36 21.25
CA LEU A 205 12.34 6.65 20.63
C LEU A 205 13.69 7.24 21.07
N LYS A 206 14.34 7.96 20.15
CA LYS A 206 15.57 8.71 20.41
C LYS A 206 15.26 10.07 21.03
N TRP A 207 16.00 10.46 22.05
CA TRP A 207 15.80 11.72 22.77
C TRP A 207 16.79 12.80 22.33
N PHE A 208 16.28 14.01 22.07
CA PHE A 208 17.09 15.20 21.78
C PHE A 208 16.70 16.39 22.64
N PHE A 209 17.66 17.29 22.83
CA PHE A 209 17.48 18.52 23.59
C PHE A 209 17.23 19.70 22.66
N SER A 210 16.18 20.46 22.92
CA SER A 210 15.84 21.67 22.16
C SER A 210 15.92 22.92 23.03
N PHE A 211 16.32 24.03 22.40
CA PHE A 211 16.32 25.37 22.99
C PHE A 211 15.22 26.15 22.29
N SER A 212 14.10 26.41 22.99
CA SER A 212 12.96 27.15 22.44
C SER A 212 13.24 28.66 22.44
N PRO A 213 13.39 29.33 21.28
CA PRO A 213 13.34 30.78 21.19
C PRO A 213 11.87 31.24 21.10
N MET A 214 11.59 32.47 21.54
CA MET A 214 10.26 33.05 21.66
C MET A 214 9.30 32.76 20.48
N LEU A 215 8.09 32.35 20.87
CA LEU A 215 6.91 32.09 20.05
C LEU A 215 6.49 33.32 19.23
N MET A 216 6.50 33.22 17.90
CA MET A 216 5.79 34.16 17.03
C MET A 216 4.71 33.47 16.18
N GLN A 217 3.61 34.21 16.06
CA GLN A 217 2.44 34.07 15.20
C GLN A 217 1.50 32.88 15.39
N VAL A 218 0.31 33.21 15.91
CA VAL A 218 -0.95 32.59 15.47
C VAL A 218 -1.14 33.02 14.02
N VAL A 219 -1.01 32.08 13.07
CA VAL A 219 -1.43 32.34 11.69
C VAL A 219 -2.95 32.40 11.70
N GLY A 220 -3.48 33.60 11.45
CA GLY A 220 -4.91 33.85 11.37
C GLY A 220 -5.55 33.08 10.22
N ASP A 221 -6.83 32.76 10.43
CA ASP A 221 -7.78 32.04 9.58
C ASP A 221 -7.35 31.68 8.13
N ASN A 222 -7.48 30.38 7.82
CA ASN A 222 -7.15 29.61 6.59
C ASN A 222 -7.67 30.13 5.23
N TYR A 223 -8.12 31.38 5.09
CA TYR A 223 -8.85 31.86 3.91
C TYR A 223 -7.99 32.26 2.70
N HIS A 224 -6.65 32.27 2.80
CA HIS A 224 -5.77 32.78 1.72
C HIS A 224 -4.93 31.73 0.97
N ILE A 225 -5.14 30.44 1.22
CA ILE A 225 -4.25 29.37 0.74
C ILE A 225 -4.76 28.67 -0.55
N GLN A 226 -5.92 29.08 -1.06
CA GLN A 226 -6.48 28.50 -2.27
C GLN A 226 -5.96 29.19 -3.53
N LEU A 227 -5.83 28.41 -4.61
CA LEU A 227 -5.57 28.98 -5.92
C LEU A 227 -6.78 29.78 -6.41
N PRO A 228 -6.58 30.77 -7.28
CA PRO A 228 -7.68 31.49 -7.91
C PRO A 228 -8.66 30.56 -8.64
N SER A 229 -9.95 30.91 -8.64
CA SER A 229 -11.02 30.11 -9.23
C SER A 229 -10.98 30.04 -10.76
N ASP A 230 -10.19 30.87 -11.43
CA ASP A 230 -10.01 30.88 -12.89
C ASP A 230 -8.91 29.93 -13.39
N VAL A 231 -8.28 29.18 -12.48
CA VAL A 231 -7.23 28.20 -12.78
C VAL A 231 -7.85 26.85 -13.19
N ASP A 232 -7.12 26.05 -13.98
CA ASP A 232 -7.58 24.73 -14.40
C ASP A 232 -7.68 23.71 -13.25
N PHE A 233 -8.50 22.67 -13.45
CA PHE A 233 -8.72 21.62 -12.46
C PHE A 233 -7.42 20.88 -12.06
N LEU A 234 -6.49 20.63 -12.99
CA LEU A 234 -5.29 19.85 -12.73
C LEU A 234 -4.35 20.60 -11.78
N SER A 235 -4.26 21.92 -11.94
CA SER A 235 -3.54 22.82 -11.04
C SER A 235 -4.17 22.88 -9.65
N HIS A 236 -5.50 22.96 -9.55
CA HIS A 236 -6.19 22.87 -8.26
C HIS A 236 -5.98 21.52 -7.58
N TYR A 237 -6.10 20.43 -8.34
CA TYR A 237 -5.92 19.06 -7.86
C TYR A 237 -4.52 18.84 -7.27
N ILE A 238 -3.47 19.24 -8.00
CA ILE A 238 -2.09 19.06 -7.55
C ILE A 238 -1.73 19.99 -6.41
N TRP A 239 -2.33 21.19 -6.36
CA TRP A 239 -2.15 22.11 -5.25
C TRP A 239 -2.79 21.57 -3.97
N GLN A 240 -4.04 21.08 -4.05
CA GLN A 240 -4.70 20.43 -2.93
C GLN A 240 -3.93 19.18 -2.47
N MET A 241 -3.23 18.48 -3.37
CA MET A 241 -2.32 17.39 -3.01
C MET A 241 -1.15 17.87 -2.13
N VAL A 242 -0.52 18.99 -2.47
CA VAL A 242 0.54 19.60 -1.66
C VAL A 242 0.00 20.12 -0.34
N LEU A 243 -1.16 20.76 -0.32
CA LEU A 243 -1.80 21.22 0.93
C LEU A 243 -2.20 20.07 1.86
N SER A 244 -2.48 18.88 1.31
CA SER A 244 -2.80 17.68 2.12
C SER A 244 -1.64 17.16 2.97
N LEU A 245 -0.44 17.74 2.81
CA LEU A 245 0.71 17.49 3.67
C LEU A 245 0.57 18.19 5.05
N GLY A 246 -0.40 19.10 5.22
CA GLY A 246 -0.72 19.72 6.51
C GLY A 246 0.13 20.94 6.83
N TYR A 247 0.25 21.27 8.13
CA TYR A 247 0.83 22.55 8.56
C TYR A 247 2.31 22.75 8.21
N HIS A 248 3.09 21.67 8.04
CA HIS A 248 4.49 21.83 7.61
C HIS A 248 4.65 22.47 6.21
N ILE A 249 3.59 22.46 5.40
CA ILE A 249 3.52 23.22 4.15
C ILE A 249 2.73 24.52 4.34
N LYS A 250 1.55 24.44 4.96
CA LYS A 250 0.62 25.57 5.04
C LYS A 250 1.20 26.79 5.76
N ASP A 251 2.09 26.58 6.74
CA ASP A 251 2.71 27.65 7.53
C ASP A 251 3.67 28.53 6.70
N GLY A 252 4.18 28.01 5.59
CA GLY A 252 5.05 28.75 4.67
C GLY A 252 4.31 29.53 3.60
N LEU A 253 2.98 29.63 3.64
CA LEU A 253 2.17 30.21 2.58
C LEU A 253 1.63 31.58 2.99
N ASP A 254 2.23 32.64 2.45
CA ASP A 254 1.74 34.02 2.59
C ASP A 254 1.00 34.50 1.32
N GLY A 255 0.35 35.66 1.41
CA GLY A 255 -0.45 36.21 0.30
C GLY A 255 0.37 36.56 -0.95
N GLU A 256 1.64 36.97 -0.79
CA GLU A 256 2.52 37.31 -1.91
C GLU A 256 2.96 36.04 -2.66
N PHE A 257 3.38 35.02 -1.92
CA PHE A 257 3.71 33.70 -2.43
C PHE A 257 2.52 33.09 -3.16
N MET A 258 1.32 33.13 -2.57
CA MET A 258 0.10 32.62 -3.19
C MET A 258 -0.27 33.37 -4.47
N HIS A 259 -0.04 34.68 -4.55
CA HIS A 259 -0.22 35.44 -5.79
C HIS A 259 0.75 34.97 -6.89
N TYR A 260 2.01 34.68 -6.55
CA TYR A 260 2.99 34.15 -7.49
C TYR A 260 2.61 32.75 -7.99
N VAL A 261 2.28 31.82 -7.08
CA VAL A 261 1.86 30.46 -7.41
C VAL A 261 0.60 30.50 -8.30
N GLY A 262 -0.37 31.34 -7.97
CA GLY A 262 -1.58 31.54 -8.78
C GLY A 262 -1.29 32.05 -10.20
N ARG A 263 -0.26 32.90 -10.37
CA ARG A 263 0.18 33.36 -11.70
C ARG A 263 0.81 32.23 -12.52
N GLU A 264 1.67 31.41 -11.94
CA GLU A 264 2.26 30.26 -12.64
C GLU A 264 1.22 29.20 -13.01
N ALA A 265 0.22 28.98 -12.14
CA ALA A 265 -0.89 28.08 -12.42
C ALA A 265 -1.70 28.56 -13.63
N ARG A 266 -2.09 29.84 -13.70
CA ARG A 266 -2.77 30.43 -14.87
C ARG A 266 -1.97 30.31 -16.16
N GLN A 267 -0.66 30.49 -16.10
CA GLN A 267 0.21 30.34 -17.28
C GLN A 267 0.21 28.90 -17.83
N SER A 268 -0.11 27.91 -16.99
CA SER A 268 -0.15 26.50 -17.35
C SER A 268 -1.56 25.99 -17.68
N GLN A 269 -2.61 26.80 -17.52
CA GLN A 269 -4.01 26.35 -17.58
C GLN A 269 -4.44 25.71 -18.91
N TRP A 270 -3.72 26.04 -20.00
CA TRP A 270 -3.97 25.49 -21.34
C TRP A 270 -3.06 24.31 -21.68
N ASP A 271 -2.06 24.03 -20.85
CA ASP A 271 -1.15 22.91 -21.05
C ASP A 271 -1.90 21.60 -20.75
N ARG A 272 -1.78 20.60 -21.63
CA ARG A 272 -2.37 19.28 -21.37
C ARG A 272 -1.36 18.37 -20.68
N TYR A 273 -1.81 17.45 -19.85
CA TYR A 273 -0.97 16.35 -19.37
C TYR A 273 -0.47 15.50 -20.57
N PRO A 274 0.80 15.04 -20.61
CA PRO A 274 1.86 15.15 -19.60
C PRO A 274 2.70 16.42 -19.69
N ALA A 275 2.38 17.38 -20.56
CA ALA A 275 3.15 18.61 -20.76
C ALA A 275 2.90 19.71 -19.70
N HIS A 276 1.85 19.58 -18.90
CA HIS A 276 1.40 20.57 -17.91
C HIS A 276 2.51 21.06 -16.97
N ARG A 277 2.97 22.32 -17.16
CA ARG A 277 4.16 22.86 -16.48
C ARG A 277 3.99 23.01 -14.98
N PHE A 278 2.90 23.61 -14.52
CA PHE A 278 2.63 23.77 -13.08
C PHE A 278 2.54 22.42 -12.36
N TYR A 279 1.74 21.48 -12.87
CA TYR A 279 1.66 20.12 -12.34
C TYR A 279 3.03 19.45 -12.17
N LYS A 280 3.91 19.52 -13.18
CA LYS A 280 5.26 18.94 -13.14
C LYS A 280 6.16 19.52 -12.05
N LYS A 281 6.02 20.81 -11.75
CA LYS A 281 6.79 21.48 -10.70
C LYS A 281 6.23 21.12 -9.33
N VAL A 282 4.91 21.20 -9.17
CA VAL A 282 4.24 20.96 -7.89
C VAL A 282 4.29 19.48 -7.47
N ILE A 283 4.26 18.53 -8.41
CA ILE A 283 4.49 17.11 -8.09
C ILE A 283 5.91 16.85 -7.55
N ALA A 284 6.93 17.53 -8.08
CA ALA A 284 8.29 17.43 -7.58
C ALA A 284 8.40 17.99 -6.16
N ILE A 285 7.79 19.15 -5.92
CA ILE A 285 7.68 19.77 -4.59
C ILE A 285 7.00 18.82 -3.60
N TYR A 286 5.87 18.20 -3.99
CA TYR A 286 5.18 17.24 -3.15
C TYR A 286 6.09 16.09 -2.71
N HIS A 287 6.85 15.51 -3.64
CA HIS A 287 7.75 14.39 -3.32
C HIS A 287 8.93 14.81 -2.44
N LEU A 288 9.48 16.00 -2.65
CA LEU A 288 10.55 16.56 -1.81
C LEU A 288 10.04 16.85 -0.40
N ALA A 289 8.91 17.54 -0.28
CA ALA A 289 8.27 17.83 1.00
C ALA A 289 7.89 16.58 1.79
N LYS A 290 7.37 15.55 1.11
CA LYS A 290 7.02 14.28 1.77
C LYS A 290 8.26 13.58 2.37
N LYS A 291 9.45 13.76 1.77
CA LYS A 291 10.70 13.17 2.24
C LYS A 291 11.41 14.04 3.29
N ASN A 292 11.31 15.36 3.16
CA ASN A 292 11.90 16.30 4.07
C ASN A 292 10.82 17.00 4.89
N ARG A 293 10.68 16.55 6.14
CA ARG A 293 9.72 17.11 7.10
C ARG A 293 9.89 18.62 7.34
N PHE A 294 11.10 19.16 7.19
CA PHE A 294 11.42 20.58 7.38
C PHE A 294 11.49 21.37 6.06
N PHE A 295 10.85 20.85 5.02
CA PHE A 295 10.82 21.49 3.70
C PHE A 295 10.16 22.87 3.78
N ASN A 296 10.89 23.91 3.37
CA ASN A 296 10.38 25.26 3.37
C ASN A 296 9.91 25.65 1.97
N ILE A 297 8.61 25.53 1.73
CA ILE A 297 8.05 25.77 0.40
C ILE A 297 8.34 27.18 -0.14
N ALA A 298 8.27 28.22 0.70
CA ALA A 298 8.53 29.59 0.27
C ALA A 298 9.96 29.78 -0.26
N LYS A 299 10.95 29.11 0.35
CA LYS A 299 12.36 29.20 -0.06
C LYS A 299 12.69 28.27 -1.23
N GLU A 300 12.13 27.07 -1.24
CA GLU A 300 12.53 26.01 -2.18
C GLU A 300 11.74 26.05 -3.50
N TYR A 301 10.55 26.66 -3.55
CA TYR A 301 9.66 26.65 -4.72
C TYR A 301 10.34 27.13 -6.02
N HIS A 302 11.15 28.19 -5.95
CA HIS A 302 11.81 28.77 -7.13
C HIS A 302 13.01 27.95 -7.62
N LEU A 303 13.60 27.12 -6.74
CA LEU A 303 14.77 26.29 -7.06
C LEU A 303 14.38 25.00 -7.79
N ILE A 304 13.10 24.61 -7.70
CA ILE A 304 12.61 23.34 -8.23
C ILE A 304 12.03 23.56 -9.63
N HIS A 305 12.57 22.82 -10.60
CA HIS A 305 12.10 22.83 -11.97
C HIS A 305 11.20 21.63 -12.29
N GLY A 306 10.24 21.85 -13.20
CA GLY A 306 9.27 20.83 -13.60
C GLY A 306 9.90 19.64 -14.32
N GLN A 307 9.49 18.44 -13.96
CA GLN A 307 10.11 17.20 -14.44
C GLN A 307 9.38 16.57 -15.62
N TRP A 308 10.11 15.73 -16.35
CA TRP A 308 9.52 14.95 -17.44
C TRP A 308 8.60 13.87 -16.88
N LEU A 309 7.36 13.84 -17.36
CA LEU A 309 6.40 12.78 -17.08
C LEU A 309 6.27 11.89 -18.32
N PRO A 310 6.25 10.56 -18.16
CA PRO A 310 6.19 9.66 -19.29
C PRO A 310 4.87 9.83 -20.06
N PRO A 311 4.90 9.76 -21.40
CA PRO A 311 3.68 9.79 -22.20
C PRO A 311 2.83 8.55 -21.95
N LEU A 312 1.51 8.75 -22.03
CA LEU A 312 0.51 7.70 -21.81
C LEU A 312 0.52 6.70 -22.98
N GLN A 313 0.37 5.41 -22.67
CA GLN A 313 0.10 4.41 -23.71
C GLN A 313 -1.34 4.52 -24.23
N PRO A 314 -1.63 4.22 -25.50
CA PRO A 314 -2.95 4.43 -26.13
C PRO A 314 -4.16 3.71 -25.49
N SER A 315 -3.97 2.82 -24.52
CA SER A 315 -5.04 2.06 -23.85
C SER A 315 -5.25 2.42 -22.38
N TYR A 316 -4.53 3.42 -21.89
CA TYR A 316 -4.64 3.91 -20.52
C TYR A 316 -5.20 5.33 -20.53
N ASP A 317 -5.78 5.70 -19.41
CA ASP A 317 -6.32 7.01 -19.09
C ASP A 317 -5.78 7.43 -17.72
N TYR A 318 -5.54 8.73 -17.52
CA TYR A 318 -5.30 9.24 -16.17
C TYR A 318 -6.63 9.57 -15.52
N VAL A 319 -6.86 8.99 -14.34
CA VAL A 319 -8.02 9.30 -13.52
C VAL A 319 -7.50 9.81 -12.18
N PRO A 320 -7.91 11.02 -11.73
CA PRO A 320 -7.74 11.50 -10.37
C PRO A 320 -8.03 10.44 -9.34
N ARG A 321 -7.19 10.36 -8.31
CA ARG A 321 -7.32 9.42 -7.21
C ARG A 321 -7.22 10.16 -5.91
N ILE A 322 -8.18 9.97 -5.01
CA ILE A 322 -8.12 10.55 -3.68
C ILE A 322 -8.24 9.47 -2.62
N TYR A 323 -7.59 9.70 -1.48
CA TYR A 323 -7.98 9.03 -0.25
C TYR A 323 -9.03 9.89 0.43
N LEU A 324 -10.18 9.29 0.73
CA LEU A 324 -11.22 9.92 1.51
C LEU A 324 -11.16 9.32 2.90
N THR A 325 -10.91 10.17 3.89
CA THR A 325 -11.00 9.81 5.30
C THR A 325 -12.13 10.63 5.94
N PRO A 326 -12.54 10.27 7.15
CA PRO A 326 -13.50 11.05 7.93
C PRO A 326 -13.06 12.50 8.21
N TYR A 327 -11.78 12.82 8.04
CA TYR A 327 -11.22 14.14 8.34
C TYR A 327 -10.84 14.94 7.10
N GLY A 328 -10.84 14.34 5.91
CA GLY A 328 -10.52 15.11 4.72
C GLY A 328 -10.31 14.30 3.46
N ILE A 329 -10.00 15.06 2.41
CA ILE A 329 -9.70 14.58 1.07
C ILE A 329 -8.20 14.74 0.85
N TYR A 330 -7.53 13.64 0.52
CA TYR A 330 -6.10 13.59 0.26
C TYR A 330 -5.87 13.16 -1.19
N PRO A 331 -5.72 14.11 -2.13
CA PRO A 331 -5.38 13.79 -3.50
C PRO A 331 -4.10 12.96 -3.58
N ARG A 332 -4.03 12.10 -4.58
CA ARG A 332 -2.88 11.22 -4.83
C ARG A 332 -2.31 11.49 -6.21
N THR A 333 -1.08 11.04 -6.41
CA THR A 333 -0.43 11.13 -7.71
C THR A 333 -1.28 10.43 -8.78
N LEU A 334 -1.41 11.07 -9.94
CA LEU A 334 -2.13 10.50 -11.08
C LEU A 334 -1.44 9.20 -11.50
N LYS A 335 -2.20 8.10 -11.50
CA LYS A 335 -1.73 6.81 -12.02
C LYS A 335 -2.48 6.48 -13.31
N PRO A 336 -1.80 5.92 -14.32
CA PRO A 336 -2.49 5.43 -15.50
C PRO A 336 -3.39 4.26 -15.11
N ILE A 337 -4.67 4.37 -15.42
CA ILE A 337 -5.68 3.31 -15.24
C ILE A 337 -6.12 2.88 -16.64
N ARG A 338 -6.39 1.59 -16.84
CA ARG A 338 -6.90 1.18 -18.14
C ARG A 338 -8.34 1.64 -18.35
N GLY A 339 -8.68 2.06 -19.57
CA GLY A 339 -10.04 2.40 -19.92
C GLY A 339 -11.02 1.22 -19.75
N ASN A 340 -12.24 1.53 -19.35
CA ASN A 340 -13.38 0.59 -19.30
C ASN A 340 -14.49 1.04 -20.26
N ARG A 341 -15.68 0.41 -20.23
CA ARG A 341 -16.78 0.78 -21.15
C ARG A 341 -17.21 2.24 -21.01
N VAL A 342 -17.18 2.77 -19.79
CA VAL A 342 -17.59 4.15 -19.46
C VAL A 342 -16.48 5.14 -19.81
N LEU A 343 -15.25 4.91 -19.35
CA LEU A 343 -14.11 5.83 -19.57
C LEU A 343 -13.78 6.01 -21.06
N ARG A 344 -14.08 5.02 -21.91
CA ARG A 344 -13.89 5.11 -23.37
C ARG A 344 -14.87 6.07 -24.06
N GLN A 345 -15.95 6.48 -23.41
CA GLN A 345 -16.96 7.39 -23.97
C GLN A 345 -16.62 8.86 -23.71
N TYR A 346 -15.35 9.25 -23.89
CA TYR A 346 -14.87 10.61 -23.56
C TYR A 346 -15.57 11.73 -24.33
N LYS A 347 -16.08 11.45 -25.54
CA LYS A 347 -16.89 12.41 -26.33
C LYS A 347 -18.23 12.72 -25.67
N ARG A 348 -18.74 11.80 -24.85
CA ARG A 348 -20.05 11.90 -24.21
C ARG A 348 -19.94 12.35 -22.76
N PHE A 349 -18.97 11.79 -22.03
CA PHE A 349 -18.84 12.00 -20.59
C PHE A 349 -17.66 12.91 -20.21
N GLY A 350 -16.97 13.49 -21.18
CA GLY A 350 -15.79 14.31 -20.95
C GLY A 350 -14.53 13.48 -20.71
N SER A 351 -13.39 14.16 -20.59
CA SER A 351 -12.10 13.51 -20.34
C SER A 351 -12.08 12.79 -18.98
N PRO A 352 -11.63 11.52 -18.90
CA PRO A 352 -11.42 10.80 -17.64
C PRO A 352 -10.65 11.59 -16.58
N MET A 353 -9.68 12.40 -17.01
CA MET A 353 -8.81 13.16 -16.12
C MET A 353 -9.51 14.34 -15.43
N GLN A 354 -10.57 14.87 -16.02
CA GLN A 354 -11.29 16.04 -15.52
C GLN A 354 -12.63 15.67 -14.87
N HIS A 355 -13.27 14.62 -15.39
CA HIS A 355 -14.65 14.28 -15.03
C HIS A 355 -14.79 13.01 -14.21
N PHE A 356 -13.76 12.18 -14.09
CA PHE A 356 -13.83 10.97 -13.27
C PHE A 356 -12.84 11.05 -12.12
N CYS A 357 -13.24 10.54 -10.96
CA CYS A 357 -12.38 10.45 -9.79
C CYS A 357 -12.54 9.10 -9.12
N ARG A 358 -11.43 8.41 -8.84
CA ARG A 358 -11.42 7.19 -8.03
C ARG A 358 -11.17 7.57 -6.58
N VAL A 359 -12.18 7.39 -5.75
CA VAL A 359 -12.18 7.68 -4.32
C VAL A 359 -11.87 6.38 -3.58
N ILE A 360 -10.86 6.38 -2.72
CA ILE A 360 -10.47 5.20 -1.94
C ILE A 360 -10.69 5.55 -0.47
N LEU A 361 -11.56 4.79 0.18
CA LEU A 361 -11.85 5.00 1.59
C LEU A 361 -10.65 4.51 2.41
N ARG A 362 -10.13 5.39 3.28
CA ARG A 362 -9.01 5.09 4.16
C ARG A 362 -9.36 5.49 5.59
N ASP A 363 -8.66 4.86 6.53
CA ASP A 363 -8.67 5.27 7.92
C ASP A 363 -7.93 6.62 8.08
N CYS A 364 -8.02 7.23 9.25
CA CYS A 364 -7.49 8.56 9.53
C CYS A 364 -5.96 8.63 9.40
N ASP A 365 -5.28 7.51 9.61
CA ASP A 365 -3.84 7.34 9.44
C ASP A 365 -3.45 6.93 8.00
N LEU A 366 -4.40 7.04 7.06
CA LEU A 366 -4.32 6.66 5.65
C LEU A 366 -4.17 5.15 5.39
N SER A 367 -4.29 4.31 6.42
CA SER A 367 -4.28 2.85 6.27
C SER A 367 -5.61 2.32 5.67
N PRO A 368 -5.66 1.06 5.19
CA PRO A 368 -6.91 0.44 4.76
C PRO A 368 -8.00 0.56 5.83
N ILE A 369 -9.16 1.09 5.42
CA ILE A 369 -10.27 1.32 6.32
C ILE A 369 -10.77 0.00 6.92
N GLN A 370 -11.08 0.02 8.22
CA GLN A 370 -11.62 -1.13 8.95
C GLN A 370 -13.15 -1.05 9.01
N SER A 371 -13.82 -2.19 9.17
CA SER A 371 -15.29 -2.26 9.22
C SER A 371 -15.90 -1.35 10.29
N ASP A 372 -15.27 -1.30 11.46
CA ASP A 372 -15.72 -0.54 12.61
C ASP A 372 -15.60 0.98 12.39
N ALA A 373 -14.63 1.42 11.56
CA ALA A 373 -14.56 2.79 11.07
C ALA A 373 -15.69 3.12 10.09
N ILE A 374 -16.07 2.19 9.21
CA ILE A 374 -17.16 2.38 8.24
C ILE A 374 -18.51 2.50 8.95
N GLU A 375 -18.78 1.62 9.93
CA GLU A 375 -19.97 1.72 10.78
C GLU A 375 -20.05 3.08 11.49
N ALA A 376 -18.93 3.58 12.02
CA ALA A 376 -18.90 4.80 12.82
C ALA A 376 -19.17 6.09 12.00
N TRP A 377 -18.86 6.15 10.70
CA TRP A 377 -19.15 7.31 9.83
C TRP A 377 -20.19 7.02 8.75
N GLN A 378 -20.94 5.91 8.85
CA GLN A 378 -21.93 5.49 7.85
C GLN A 378 -22.88 6.63 7.46
N SER A 379 -23.35 7.45 8.41
CA SER A 379 -24.23 8.59 8.11
C SER A 379 -23.56 9.67 7.26
N GLN A 380 -22.29 9.99 7.55
CA GLN A 380 -21.52 10.96 6.77
C GLN A 380 -21.22 10.41 5.37
N LEU A 381 -20.79 9.15 5.29
CA LEU A 381 -20.55 8.48 4.01
C LEU A 381 -21.84 8.42 3.16
N LYS A 382 -22.98 8.13 3.79
CA LYS A 382 -24.29 8.13 3.12
C LYS A 382 -24.64 9.52 2.58
N ALA A 383 -24.41 10.59 3.34
CA ALA A 383 -24.64 11.96 2.90
C ALA A 383 -23.76 12.33 1.69
N ILE A 384 -22.47 11.97 1.72
CA ILE A 384 -21.52 12.16 0.60
C ILE A 384 -21.98 11.41 -0.65
N LEU A 385 -22.44 10.17 -0.51
CA LEU A 385 -22.82 9.33 -1.64
C LEU A 385 -24.17 9.69 -2.25
N LEU A 386 -25.07 10.36 -1.51
CA LEU A 386 -26.41 10.71 -2.00
C LEU A 386 -26.55 12.17 -2.40
N ASN A 387 -26.02 13.09 -1.59
CA ASN A 387 -26.36 14.51 -1.67
C ASN A 387 -25.13 15.40 -1.81
N ASP A 388 -24.15 15.24 -0.94
CA ASP A 388 -23.09 16.25 -0.79
C ASP A 388 -22.05 16.15 -1.91
N GLY A 389 -21.77 14.93 -2.40
CA GLY A 389 -20.66 14.68 -3.31
C GLY A 389 -19.31 15.07 -2.70
N LEU A 390 -18.32 15.33 -3.55
CA LEU A 390 -16.98 15.72 -3.14
C LEU A 390 -16.50 16.91 -3.98
N ILE A 391 -15.97 17.93 -3.31
CA ILE A 391 -15.40 19.10 -3.99
C ILE A 391 -13.88 18.95 -4.02
N ILE A 392 -13.32 18.98 -5.24
CA ILE A 392 -11.88 18.95 -5.47
C ILE A 392 -11.56 20.11 -6.41
N GLY A 393 -10.86 21.12 -5.91
CA GLY A 393 -10.76 22.40 -6.61
C GLY A 393 -12.14 22.98 -6.88
N GLN A 394 -12.41 23.31 -8.15
CA GLN A 394 -13.70 23.82 -8.62
C GLN A 394 -14.67 22.74 -9.10
N HIS A 395 -14.28 21.47 -9.08
CA HIS A 395 -15.13 20.38 -9.56
C HIS A 395 -15.90 19.74 -8.41
N HIS A 396 -17.21 19.62 -8.59
CA HIS A 396 -18.10 18.84 -7.74
C HIS A 396 -18.28 17.45 -8.35
N PHE A 397 -17.88 16.42 -7.60
CA PHE A 397 -17.91 15.03 -7.98
C PHE A 397 -19.03 14.32 -7.24
N GLU A 398 -19.98 13.77 -7.99
CA GLU A 398 -21.09 12.97 -7.48
C GLU A 398 -20.74 11.49 -7.51
N PHE A 399 -21.27 10.70 -6.57
CA PHE A 399 -21.09 9.26 -6.60
C PHE A 399 -21.66 8.69 -7.90
N LEU A 400 -20.86 7.88 -8.62
CA LEU A 400 -21.26 7.25 -9.88
C LEU A 400 -21.61 5.77 -9.66
N LEU A 401 -20.57 4.95 -9.42
CA LEU A 401 -20.66 3.50 -9.23
C LEU A 401 -19.28 2.93 -8.83
N PHE A 402 -19.04 1.63 -9.00
CA PHE A 402 -17.74 0.96 -8.85
C PHE A 402 -17.70 -0.34 -9.67
N SER A 403 -16.52 -0.96 -9.75
CA SER A 403 -16.30 -2.35 -10.18
C SER A 403 -16.05 -3.26 -8.97
N ASN A 404 -16.23 -4.58 -9.12
CA ASN A 404 -15.97 -5.54 -8.05
C ASN A 404 -14.54 -5.46 -7.50
N SER A 405 -13.54 -5.22 -8.37
CA SER A 405 -12.17 -4.97 -7.94
C SER A 405 -12.02 -3.69 -7.12
N GLN A 406 -12.72 -2.62 -7.52
CA GLN A 406 -12.69 -1.37 -6.77
C GLN A 406 -13.30 -1.54 -5.38
N LEU A 407 -14.37 -2.32 -5.25
CA LEU A 407 -15.04 -2.57 -3.97
C LEU A 407 -14.15 -3.32 -2.97
N ARG A 408 -13.35 -4.29 -3.45
CA ARG A 408 -12.34 -4.98 -2.60
C ARG A 408 -11.31 -4.02 -2.02
N ASP A 409 -10.92 -3.01 -2.79
CA ASP A 409 -9.99 -1.96 -2.34
C ASP A 409 -10.70 -0.84 -1.55
N CYS A 410 -11.96 -1.03 -1.15
CA CYS A 410 -12.83 0.01 -0.57
C CYS A 410 -12.83 1.30 -1.41
N SER A 411 -12.89 1.16 -2.73
CA SER A 411 -12.83 2.28 -3.67
C SER A 411 -14.07 2.39 -4.52
N LEU A 412 -14.41 3.64 -4.84
CA LEU A 412 -15.63 4.06 -5.51
C LEU A 412 -15.27 5.00 -6.66
N CYS A 413 -16.09 5.02 -7.71
CA CYS A 413 -15.97 5.95 -8.82
C CYS A 413 -16.96 7.10 -8.61
N PHE A 414 -16.45 8.31 -8.73
CA PHE A 414 -17.22 9.54 -8.71
C PHE A 414 -17.08 10.25 -10.05
N TYR A 415 -18.05 11.12 -10.36
CA TYR A 415 -18.17 11.80 -11.63
C TYR A 415 -18.52 13.26 -11.46
N HIS A 416 -17.77 14.14 -12.12
CA HIS A 416 -18.10 15.55 -12.26
C HIS A 416 -18.84 15.77 -13.57
N SER A 417 -20.02 16.38 -13.48
CA SER A 417 -20.92 16.58 -14.62
C SER A 417 -20.22 17.24 -15.81
N PHE A 418 -20.59 16.80 -17.02
CA PHE A 418 -20.08 17.33 -18.28
C PHE A 418 -21.26 17.63 -19.21
N GLU A 419 -21.41 18.89 -19.61
CA GLU A 419 -22.57 19.35 -20.37
C GLU A 419 -23.88 18.97 -19.66
N SER A 420 -24.76 18.20 -20.29
CA SER A 420 -26.00 17.70 -19.71
C SER A 420 -25.87 16.35 -18.99
N TRP A 421 -24.68 15.75 -18.96
CA TRP A 421 -24.45 14.45 -18.32
C TRP A 421 -24.13 14.60 -16.85
N THR A 422 -24.93 13.92 -16.02
CA THR A 422 -24.72 13.77 -14.57
C THR A 422 -24.38 12.32 -14.23
N ALA A 423 -23.99 12.05 -12.98
CA ALA A 423 -23.73 10.68 -12.54
C ALA A 423 -24.98 9.78 -12.72
N GLU A 424 -26.17 10.35 -12.46
CA GLU A 424 -27.44 9.68 -12.67
C GLU A 424 -27.72 9.41 -14.16
N GLY A 425 -27.45 10.39 -15.03
CA GLY A 425 -27.57 10.21 -16.48
C GLY A 425 -26.68 9.07 -17.00
N ILE A 426 -25.46 8.95 -16.48
CA ILE A 426 -24.57 7.82 -16.83
C ILE A 426 -25.15 6.50 -16.32
N ARG A 427 -25.66 6.41 -15.09
CA ARG A 427 -26.30 5.20 -14.56
C ARG A 427 -27.46 4.73 -15.42
N GLN A 428 -28.31 5.65 -15.89
CA GLN A 428 -29.42 5.35 -16.80
C GLN A 428 -28.94 4.90 -18.19
N TRP A 429 -27.78 5.40 -18.63
CA TRP A 429 -27.17 4.99 -19.90
C TRP A 429 -26.55 3.58 -19.87
N LEU A 430 -26.12 3.07 -18.70
CA LEU A 430 -25.46 1.76 -18.59
C LEU A 430 -26.31 0.61 -19.14
N GLY A 431 -27.64 0.72 -19.08
CA GLY A 431 -28.59 -0.25 -19.59
C GLY A 431 -29.93 -0.21 -18.86
N LYS A 432 -30.87 -1.07 -19.29
CA LYS A 432 -32.18 -1.24 -18.63
C LYS A 432 -32.11 -2.34 -17.58
N PHE A 433 -32.17 -1.96 -16.29
CA PHE A 433 -32.09 -2.91 -15.17
C PHE A 433 -33.39 -3.07 -14.38
N ASN A 434 -34.50 -2.48 -14.85
CA ASN A 434 -35.78 -2.40 -14.12
C ASN A 434 -36.41 -3.78 -13.83
N HIS A 435 -36.05 -4.79 -14.63
CA HIS A 435 -36.46 -6.18 -14.45
C HIS A 435 -35.80 -6.84 -13.23
N GLU A 436 -34.65 -6.34 -12.77
CA GLU A 436 -33.94 -6.88 -11.62
C GLU A 436 -34.56 -6.33 -10.32
N LYS A 437 -35.02 -7.23 -9.45
CA LYS A 437 -35.72 -6.89 -8.19
C LYS A 437 -34.83 -7.03 -6.96
N SER A 438 -33.62 -7.60 -7.10
CA SER A 438 -32.61 -7.61 -6.06
C SER A 438 -31.62 -6.44 -6.22
N VAL A 439 -31.41 -5.67 -5.15
CA VAL A 439 -30.47 -4.53 -5.14
C VAL A 439 -29.06 -4.97 -5.48
N GLY A 440 -28.56 -6.04 -4.84
CA GLY A 440 -27.21 -6.55 -5.07
C GLY A 440 -26.99 -7.04 -6.49
N THR A 441 -27.94 -7.81 -7.05
CA THR A 441 -27.81 -8.27 -8.45
C THR A 441 -27.87 -7.10 -9.44
N ARG A 442 -28.70 -6.07 -9.19
CA ARG A 442 -28.74 -4.87 -10.03
C ARG A 442 -27.40 -4.15 -10.05
N ILE A 443 -26.82 -3.88 -8.87
CA ILE A 443 -25.52 -3.21 -8.74
C ILE A 443 -24.41 -4.03 -9.40
N ALA A 444 -24.37 -5.35 -9.17
CA ALA A 444 -23.36 -6.23 -9.75
C ALA A 444 -23.37 -6.18 -11.29
N ARG A 445 -24.55 -6.14 -11.92
CA ARG A 445 -24.67 -6.00 -13.38
C ARG A 445 -24.21 -4.62 -13.88
N MET A 446 -24.55 -3.54 -13.17
CA MET A 446 -24.07 -2.20 -13.50
C MET A 446 -22.55 -2.11 -13.38
N ALA A 447 -21.97 -2.73 -12.34
CA ALA A 447 -20.54 -2.72 -12.04
C ALA A 447 -19.66 -3.37 -13.12
N GLN A 448 -20.20 -4.32 -13.89
CA GLN A 448 -19.50 -4.95 -15.02
C GLN A 448 -19.05 -3.93 -16.07
N CYS A 449 -19.76 -2.81 -16.22
CA CYS A 449 -19.37 -1.76 -17.17
C CYS A 449 -18.07 -1.03 -16.78
N PHE A 450 -17.63 -1.18 -15.52
CA PHE A 450 -16.43 -0.55 -14.97
C PHE A 450 -15.19 -1.46 -14.95
N THR A 451 -15.31 -2.74 -15.33
CA THR A 451 -14.20 -3.70 -15.34
C THR A 451 -13.13 -3.32 -16.35
N SER A 452 -11.87 -3.23 -15.89
CA SER A 452 -10.70 -3.08 -16.74
C SER A 452 -10.19 -4.44 -17.22
N THR A 453 -9.87 -4.61 -18.51
CA THR A 453 -9.12 -5.77 -19.04
C THR A 453 -7.60 -5.42 -19.07
N ILE A 454 -6.60 -6.25 -19.42
CA ILE A 454 -5.25 -5.82 -19.94
C ILE A 454 -4.81 -6.77 -21.09
N LYS A 455 -4.00 -6.31 -22.06
CA LYS A 455 -3.21 -7.20 -22.96
C LYS A 455 -1.71 -6.82 -22.95
N GLY A 456 -0.90 -7.49 -22.12
CA GLY A 456 0.58 -7.47 -22.22
C GLY A 456 1.09 -8.23 -23.44
N ILE A 457 2.41 -8.25 -23.72
CA ILE A 457 2.98 -9.40 -24.45
C ILE A 457 3.11 -10.48 -23.39
N LEU A 458 2.15 -11.38 -23.37
CA LEU A 458 2.30 -12.61 -22.62
C LEU A 458 3.40 -13.40 -23.32
N LEU A 459 4.52 -13.58 -22.63
CA LEU A 459 5.52 -14.55 -23.03
C LEU A 459 5.11 -15.88 -22.41
N ARG A 460 4.99 -16.89 -23.26
CA ARG A 460 4.72 -18.27 -22.82
C ARG A 460 5.99 -18.83 -22.16
N LYS A 461 5.85 -19.87 -21.33
CA LYS A 461 6.99 -20.43 -20.57
C LYS A 461 8.10 -20.93 -21.51
N GLU A 462 7.71 -21.41 -22.68
CA GLU A 462 8.54 -22.03 -23.70
C GLU A 462 9.31 -20.98 -24.51
N GLN A 463 8.80 -19.75 -24.52
CA GLN A 463 9.50 -18.56 -24.99
C GLN A 463 10.57 -18.09 -24.00
N LEU A 464 10.65 -18.68 -22.80
CA LEU A 464 11.67 -18.43 -21.79
C LEU A 464 12.57 -19.66 -21.66
N VAL A 465 13.68 -19.67 -22.39
CA VAL A 465 14.63 -20.79 -22.42
C VAL A 465 15.72 -20.58 -21.38
N VAL A 466 15.89 -21.54 -20.46
CA VAL A 466 17.00 -21.50 -19.50
C VAL A 466 18.28 -21.99 -20.16
N ILE A 467 19.35 -21.19 -20.11
CA ILE A 467 20.69 -21.57 -20.55
C ILE A 467 21.68 -21.56 -19.37
N PRO A 468 22.73 -22.40 -19.40
CA PRO A 468 23.67 -22.49 -18.29
C PRO A 468 24.49 -21.22 -18.11
N ASP A 469 24.79 -20.91 -16.84
CA ASP A 469 25.81 -19.95 -16.46
C ASP A 469 27.21 -20.49 -16.83
N ARG A 470 28.13 -19.59 -17.20
CA ARG A 470 29.52 -19.94 -17.50
C ARG A 470 30.40 -19.63 -16.30
N PHE A 471 31.20 -20.61 -15.88
CA PHE A 471 32.09 -20.53 -14.73
C PHE A 471 33.55 -20.78 -15.13
N ASP A 472 34.52 -20.28 -14.37
CA ASP A 472 35.92 -20.70 -14.48
C ASP A 472 36.19 -21.94 -13.58
N ALA A 473 37.43 -22.42 -13.63
CA ALA A 473 37.94 -23.47 -12.76
C ALA A 473 37.85 -23.15 -11.25
N LYS A 474 37.58 -21.89 -10.86
CA LYS A 474 37.40 -21.45 -9.47
C LYS A 474 35.94 -21.16 -9.13
N GLN A 475 34.98 -21.61 -9.94
CA GLN A 475 33.53 -21.44 -9.74
C GLN A 475 33.04 -19.97 -9.72
N ARG A 476 33.74 -19.05 -10.39
CA ARG A 476 33.30 -17.65 -10.55
C ARG A 476 32.44 -17.51 -11.80
N CYS A 477 31.23 -16.95 -11.66
CA CYS A 477 30.28 -16.79 -12.77
C CYS A 477 30.62 -15.59 -13.67
N PHE A 478 30.78 -15.82 -14.98
CA PHE A 478 31.03 -14.78 -15.98
C PHE A 478 29.76 -14.21 -16.62
N THR A 479 28.62 -14.87 -16.39
CA THR A 479 27.36 -14.55 -17.08
C THR A 479 26.26 -14.13 -16.12
N ASP A 480 26.62 -13.74 -14.90
CA ASP A 480 25.66 -13.26 -13.91
C ASP A 480 24.91 -12.05 -14.46
N GLY A 481 23.58 -12.13 -14.45
CA GLY A 481 22.73 -11.05 -14.92
C GLY A 481 22.58 -10.93 -16.44
N CYS A 482 23.20 -11.81 -17.26
CA CYS A 482 23.25 -11.65 -18.73
C CYS A 482 22.58 -12.79 -19.52
N GLY A 483 21.63 -12.43 -20.39
CA GLY A 483 20.83 -13.33 -21.23
C GLY A 483 20.82 -12.89 -22.69
N LYS A 484 19.97 -13.53 -23.51
CA LYS A 484 19.81 -13.22 -24.94
C LYS A 484 18.34 -13.02 -25.32
N ILE A 485 18.07 -12.22 -26.35
CA ILE A 485 16.73 -12.06 -26.96
C ILE A 485 16.79 -12.23 -28.47
N SER A 486 15.79 -12.92 -29.04
CA SER A 486 15.68 -13.09 -30.49
C SER A 486 15.32 -11.81 -31.22
N THR A 487 15.72 -11.72 -32.49
CA THR A 487 15.44 -10.56 -33.36
C THR A 487 13.94 -10.29 -33.50
N SER A 488 13.14 -11.34 -33.68
CA SER A 488 11.69 -11.25 -33.89
C SER A 488 10.96 -10.79 -32.63
N LEU A 489 11.36 -11.28 -31.45
CA LEU A 489 10.79 -10.84 -30.18
C LEU A 489 11.19 -9.40 -29.85
N LEU A 490 12.45 -9.04 -30.08
CA LEU A 490 12.92 -7.68 -29.87
C LEU A 490 12.15 -6.67 -30.73
N ARG A 491 11.91 -6.97 -32.01
CA ARG A 491 11.06 -6.14 -32.89
C ARG A 491 9.62 -6.03 -32.38
N LYS A 492 8.99 -7.15 -32.03
CA LYS A 492 7.61 -7.17 -31.51
C LYS A 492 7.48 -6.40 -30.20
N LEU A 493 8.48 -6.50 -29.33
CA LEU A 493 8.56 -5.73 -28.09
C LEU A 493 8.62 -4.24 -28.38
N LEU A 494 9.54 -3.82 -29.26
CA LEU A 494 9.71 -2.41 -29.64
C LEU A 494 8.48 -1.80 -30.33
N MET A 495 7.84 -2.53 -31.26
CA MET A 495 6.60 -2.08 -31.91
C MET A 495 5.48 -1.87 -30.88
N LYS A 496 5.39 -2.74 -29.87
CA LYS A 496 4.33 -2.63 -28.86
C LYS A 496 4.63 -1.60 -27.78
N THR A 497 5.90 -1.37 -27.42
CA THR A 497 6.29 -0.38 -26.39
C THR A 497 6.40 1.04 -26.94
N HIS A 498 6.74 1.22 -28.22
CA HIS A 498 6.99 2.53 -28.83
C HIS A 498 6.04 2.90 -29.98
N GLY A 499 5.12 2.01 -30.37
CA GLY A 499 4.15 2.25 -31.45
C GLY A 499 4.77 2.26 -32.86
N ASP A 500 3.97 2.62 -33.86
CA ASP A 500 4.38 2.64 -35.29
C ASP A 500 5.43 3.72 -35.62
N GLN A 501 5.77 4.62 -34.67
CA GLN A 501 6.78 5.66 -34.87
C GLN A 501 8.23 5.15 -34.74
N PHE A 502 8.43 3.88 -34.37
CA PHE A 502 9.76 3.27 -34.25
C PHE A 502 10.23 2.66 -35.59
N GLU A 503 10.22 3.44 -36.67
CA GLU A 503 10.92 3.12 -37.92
C GLU A 503 12.39 3.58 -37.84
N THR A 504 13.21 2.92 -37.02
CA THR A 504 14.67 3.09 -37.14
C THR A 504 15.31 1.78 -37.59
N ARG A 505 16.23 1.88 -38.57
CA ARG A 505 17.02 0.77 -39.12
C ARG A 505 17.91 0.04 -38.08
N ARG A 506 17.94 0.45 -36.81
CA ARG A 506 18.82 -0.10 -35.77
C ARG A 506 18.02 -0.67 -34.59
N LEU A 507 18.13 -1.99 -34.41
CA LEU A 507 17.70 -2.66 -33.19
C LEU A 507 18.69 -2.37 -32.05
N PRO A 508 18.22 -2.16 -30.81
CA PRO A 508 19.11 -2.00 -29.67
C PRO A 508 19.86 -3.31 -29.41
N SER A 509 21.18 -3.20 -29.23
CA SER A 509 22.05 -4.36 -29.02
C SER A 509 21.87 -5.02 -27.65
N VAL A 510 21.36 -4.27 -26.66
CA VAL A 510 21.10 -4.76 -25.31
C VAL A 510 19.82 -4.10 -24.80
N ILE A 511 18.98 -4.86 -24.12
CA ILE A 511 17.82 -4.35 -23.37
C ILE A 511 17.90 -4.84 -21.94
N GLN A 512 17.48 -4.00 -20.98
CA GLN A 512 17.31 -4.43 -19.61
C GLN A 512 15.87 -4.93 -19.42
N ILE A 513 15.69 -6.09 -18.78
CA ILE A 513 14.37 -6.69 -18.59
C ILE A 513 14.04 -6.96 -17.13
N ARG A 514 12.73 -7.02 -16.87
CA ARG A 514 12.12 -7.65 -15.69
C ARG A 514 10.91 -8.44 -16.16
N CYS A 515 11.05 -9.76 -16.23
CA CYS A 515 10.04 -10.64 -16.81
C CYS A 515 9.89 -11.91 -15.96
N GLY A 516 8.72 -12.12 -15.33
CA GLY A 516 8.41 -13.37 -14.63
C GLY A 516 9.43 -13.78 -13.55
N GLY A 517 10.15 -12.83 -12.96
CA GLY A 517 11.20 -13.10 -11.98
C GLY A 517 12.63 -13.13 -12.49
N ILE A 518 12.80 -13.01 -13.80
CA ILE A 518 14.08 -12.86 -14.49
C ILE A 518 14.45 -11.37 -14.48
N LYS A 519 15.62 -11.04 -13.90
CA LYS A 519 16.20 -9.69 -13.82
C LYS A 519 17.60 -9.72 -14.42
N GLY A 520 17.87 -8.77 -15.32
CA GLY A 520 19.18 -8.61 -15.92
C GLY A 520 19.11 -7.94 -17.28
N VAL A 521 20.17 -8.08 -18.06
CA VAL A 521 20.26 -7.59 -19.43
C VAL A 521 20.08 -8.74 -20.41
N LEU A 522 19.41 -8.49 -21.53
CA LEU A 522 19.37 -9.38 -22.69
C LEU A 522 20.12 -8.72 -23.84
N ALA A 523 21.15 -9.39 -24.33
CA ALA A 523 21.81 -9.02 -25.57
C ALA A 523 20.97 -9.48 -26.77
N HIS A 524 20.85 -8.64 -27.78
CA HIS A 524 20.28 -9.03 -29.07
C HIS A 524 21.14 -10.13 -29.69
N ALA A 525 20.50 -11.26 -30.00
CA ALA A 525 21.15 -12.45 -30.52
C ALA A 525 20.51 -12.80 -31.88
N PRO A 526 21.16 -12.42 -33.01
CA PRO A 526 20.65 -12.70 -34.35
C PRO A 526 20.57 -14.20 -34.67
N ASP A 527 21.36 -15.01 -33.95
CA ASP A 527 21.40 -16.48 -34.01
C ASP A 527 20.14 -17.16 -33.41
N LEU A 528 19.31 -16.41 -32.68
CA LEU A 528 18.08 -16.95 -32.11
C LEU A 528 16.90 -16.76 -33.05
N GLU A 529 16.30 -17.88 -33.46
CA GLU A 529 15.06 -17.91 -34.22
C GLU A 529 13.82 -17.87 -33.30
N GLY A 530 12.65 -17.52 -33.85
CA GLY A 530 11.39 -17.49 -33.09
C GLY A 530 11.25 -16.30 -32.13
N TYR A 531 10.33 -16.41 -31.17
CA TYR A 531 9.98 -15.34 -30.20
C TYR A 531 10.50 -15.65 -28.80
N VAL A 532 11.82 -15.80 -28.64
CA VAL A 532 12.40 -16.37 -27.41
C VAL A 532 13.33 -15.41 -26.65
N ILE A 533 13.37 -15.60 -25.34
CA ILE A 533 14.36 -15.06 -24.41
C ILE A 533 15.15 -16.25 -23.88
N HIS A 534 16.48 -16.21 -23.98
CA HIS A 534 17.33 -17.14 -23.26
C HIS A 534 17.86 -16.47 -21.99
N TYR A 535 17.52 -17.01 -20.83
CA TYR A 535 17.94 -16.46 -19.55
C TYR A 535 18.73 -17.48 -18.73
N ARG A 536 19.49 -17.01 -17.76
CA ARG A 536 20.34 -17.84 -16.90
C ARG A 536 19.78 -18.00 -15.51
N LYS A 537 20.23 -19.04 -14.80
CA LYS A 537 19.87 -19.26 -13.39
C LYS A 537 20.23 -18.04 -12.54
N SER A 538 21.40 -17.46 -12.80
CA SER A 538 21.83 -16.20 -12.17
C SER A 538 20.88 -15.02 -12.40
N GLN A 539 20.15 -14.97 -13.52
CA GLN A 539 19.16 -13.93 -13.80
C GLN A 539 17.82 -14.16 -13.10
N MET A 540 17.53 -15.38 -12.64
CA MET A 540 16.30 -15.68 -11.93
C MET A 540 16.40 -15.21 -10.48
N LYS A 541 15.70 -14.13 -10.15
CA LYS A 541 15.73 -13.53 -8.80
C LYS A 541 14.47 -13.85 -7.97
N PHE A 542 13.36 -14.27 -8.60
CA PHE A 542 12.05 -14.47 -7.94
C PHE A 542 11.53 -15.90 -7.97
N ASN A 543 12.25 -16.84 -7.37
CA ASN A 543 11.53 -17.97 -6.77
C ASN A 543 11.28 -17.72 -5.29
N LEU A 544 12.24 -17.12 -4.57
CA LEU A 544 12.23 -17.11 -3.11
C LEU A 544 11.20 -16.16 -2.46
N GLN A 545 10.65 -15.15 -3.13
CA GLN A 545 9.67 -14.28 -2.46
C GLN A 545 8.21 -14.70 -2.62
N ARG A 546 7.83 -15.21 -3.79
CA ARG A 546 6.51 -15.81 -3.98
C ARG A 546 6.38 -17.11 -3.19
N LEU A 547 7.46 -17.87 -3.09
CA LEU A 547 7.55 -19.02 -2.17
C LEU A 547 7.53 -18.56 -0.69
N ARG A 548 8.17 -17.43 -0.31
CA ARG A 548 8.19 -16.94 1.10
C ARG A 548 6.85 -16.37 1.54
N ASN A 549 6.23 -15.52 0.72
CA ASN A 549 5.04 -14.74 1.11
C ASN A 549 3.72 -15.43 0.75
N LYS A 550 3.68 -16.22 -0.34
CA LYS A 550 2.46 -16.91 -0.81
C LYS A 550 2.63 -18.42 -0.98
N THR A 551 3.83 -18.96 -0.76
CA THR A 551 4.16 -20.38 -1.00
C THR A 551 3.72 -20.90 -2.38
N HIS A 552 3.86 -20.06 -3.42
CA HIS A 552 3.55 -20.49 -4.79
C HIS A 552 4.62 -21.45 -5.29
N ILE A 553 4.30 -22.75 -5.32
CA ILE A 553 5.17 -23.80 -5.84
C ILE A 553 4.90 -23.95 -7.35
N PRO A 554 5.87 -23.63 -8.23
CA PRO A 554 5.69 -23.83 -9.66
C PRO A 554 5.68 -25.33 -9.98
N LEU A 555 4.64 -25.79 -10.68
CA LEU A 555 4.55 -27.15 -11.21
C LEU A 555 4.99 -27.18 -12.68
N SER A 556 5.48 -28.34 -13.14
CA SER A 556 5.70 -28.52 -14.58
C SER A 556 4.36 -28.55 -15.32
N MET A 557 4.35 -28.14 -16.58
CA MET A 557 3.18 -28.37 -17.46
C MET A 557 2.97 -29.86 -17.77
N ASP A 558 3.92 -30.71 -17.38
CA ASP A 558 3.77 -32.16 -17.40
C ASP A 558 3.02 -32.69 -16.17
N ASP A 559 2.82 -31.86 -15.13
CA ASP A 559 2.27 -32.26 -13.84
C ASP A 559 0.89 -31.65 -13.56
N GLY A 560 0.58 -30.49 -14.15
CA GLY A 560 -0.68 -29.80 -13.97
C GLY A 560 -0.75 -28.45 -14.69
N SER A 561 -1.94 -27.86 -14.74
CA SER A 561 -2.19 -26.56 -15.36
C SER A 561 -3.36 -25.82 -14.71
N MET A 562 -3.45 -24.51 -14.94
CA MET A 562 -4.62 -23.70 -14.62
C MET A 562 -5.44 -23.55 -15.89
N LEU A 563 -6.68 -24.04 -15.89
CA LEU A 563 -7.51 -24.17 -17.10
C LEU A 563 -8.88 -23.50 -16.91
N TYR A 564 -9.41 -22.86 -17.94
CA TYR A 564 -10.79 -22.38 -17.92
C TYR A 564 -11.78 -23.54 -17.94
N GLY A 565 -12.85 -23.42 -17.16
CA GLY A 565 -13.94 -24.38 -17.19
C GLY A 565 -14.86 -24.18 -18.41
N VAL A 566 -15.23 -25.28 -19.06
CA VAL A 566 -16.22 -25.30 -20.16
C VAL A 566 -17.15 -26.50 -19.97
N VAL A 567 -18.38 -26.42 -20.49
CA VAL A 567 -19.36 -27.50 -20.45
C VAL A 567 -19.30 -28.36 -21.72
N ASP A 568 -19.49 -29.67 -21.58
CA ASP A 568 -19.66 -30.58 -22.70
C ASP A 568 -21.06 -30.47 -23.33
N GLU A 569 -21.18 -29.68 -24.40
CA GLU A 569 -22.41 -29.57 -25.19
C GLU A 569 -22.73 -30.84 -26.01
N THR A 570 -21.77 -31.74 -26.20
CA THR A 570 -21.94 -32.98 -26.97
C THR A 570 -22.59 -34.10 -26.15
N ASN A 571 -22.68 -33.94 -24.82
CA ASN A 571 -23.18 -34.96 -23.90
C ASN A 571 -22.42 -36.29 -24.00
N SER A 572 -21.11 -36.26 -24.29
CA SER A 572 -20.26 -37.44 -24.45
C SER A 572 -19.51 -37.85 -23.17
N LEU A 573 -19.36 -36.93 -22.21
CA LEU A 573 -18.79 -37.20 -20.87
C LEU A 573 -19.86 -37.69 -19.89
N ASN A 574 -19.49 -38.66 -19.05
CA ASN A 574 -20.30 -39.12 -17.92
C ASN A 574 -19.98 -38.35 -16.62
N GLU A 575 -20.83 -38.47 -15.60
CA GLU A 575 -20.52 -37.94 -14.26
C GLU A 575 -19.19 -38.54 -13.74
N GLY A 576 -18.30 -37.69 -13.25
CA GLY A 576 -16.95 -38.05 -12.83
C GLY A 576 -15.88 -38.04 -13.93
N GLU A 577 -16.26 -37.88 -15.21
CA GLU A 577 -15.34 -37.77 -16.34
C GLU A 577 -15.07 -36.30 -16.72
N VAL A 578 -13.85 -36.00 -17.16
CA VAL A 578 -13.47 -34.71 -17.75
C VAL A 578 -12.64 -34.92 -19.02
N PHE A 579 -12.69 -33.96 -19.94
CA PHE A 579 -11.76 -33.90 -21.07
C PHE A 579 -10.79 -32.74 -20.88
N ILE A 580 -9.50 -32.99 -21.06
CA ILE A 580 -8.44 -31.99 -20.96
C ILE A 580 -7.48 -32.18 -22.13
N GLN A 581 -7.29 -31.12 -22.90
CA GLN A 581 -6.27 -31.03 -23.93
C GLN A 581 -5.53 -29.71 -23.77
N ILE A 582 -4.21 -29.79 -23.68
CA ILE A 582 -3.33 -28.63 -23.47
C ILE A 582 -2.43 -28.41 -24.67
N SER A 583 -2.17 -27.15 -25.00
CA SER A 583 -1.14 -26.77 -25.94
C SER A 583 0.20 -26.69 -25.23
N LYS A 584 1.23 -27.29 -25.83
CA LYS A 584 2.62 -27.21 -25.40
C LYS A 584 3.44 -26.65 -26.54
N GLU A 585 4.18 -25.58 -26.27
CA GLU A 585 5.09 -25.03 -27.27
C GLU A 585 6.43 -25.79 -27.22
N THR A 586 6.75 -26.50 -28.29
CA THR A 586 7.99 -27.28 -28.38
C THR A 586 9.22 -26.36 -28.45
N ALA A 587 10.42 -26.90 -28.23
CA ALA A 587 11.68 -26.15 -28.35
C ALA A 587 11.89 -25.52 -29.75
N GLU A 588 11.20 -26.03 -30.77
CA GLU A 588 11.19 -25.52 -32.15
C GLU A 588 10.13 -24.42 -32.39
N GLY A 589 9.35 -24.06 -31.36
CA GLY A 589 8.25 -23.08 -31.47
C GLY A 589 7.00 -23.61 -32.16
N LYS A 590 6.87 -24.94 -32.35
CA LYS A 590 5.63 -25.58 -32.83
C LYS A 590 4.72 -25.89 -31.67
N GLU A 591 3.42 -25.61 -31.81
CA GLU A 591 2.41 -26.03 -30.85
C GLU A 591 2.11 -27.52 -31.04
N GLU A 592 2.40 -28.31 -30.00
CA GLU A 592 2.02 -29.70 -29.87
C GLU A 592 0.82 -29.79 -28.92
N LEU A 593 -0.19 -30.57 -29.29
CA LEU A 593 -1.38 -30.77 -28.48
C LEU A 593 -1.23 -32.06 -27.70
N GLN A 594 -1.28 -31.97 -26.37
CA GLN A 594 -1.30 -33.13 -25.50
C GLN A 594 -2.70 -33.33 -24.94
N ILE A 595 -3.26 -34.51 -25.20
CA ILE A 595 -4.49 -34.97 -24.55
C ILE A 595 -4.09 -35.64 -23.24
N ILE A 596 -4.70 -35.20 -22.14
CA ILE A 596 -4.60 -35.88 -20.85
C ILE A 596 -5.71 -36.91 -20.81
N THR A 597 -5.34 -38.20 -20.74
CA THR A 597 -6.30 -39.31 -20.80
C THR A 597 -5.84 -40.46 -19.92
N ASP A 598 -6.79 -41.31 -19.54
CA ASP A 598 -6.61 -42.55 -18.81
C ASP A 598 -5.91 -42.41 -17.46
N CYS A 599 -6.00 -41.22 -16.87
CA CYS A 599 -5.47 -40.91 -15.54
C CYS A 599 -6.51 -40.19 -14.68
N ASN A 600 -6.29 -40.23 -13.37
CA ASN A 600 -7.02 -39.37 -12.44
C ASN A 600 -6.41 -37.98 -12.47
N VAL A 601 -7.25 -36.96 -12.29
CA VAL A 601 -6.85 -35.56 -12.24
C VAL A 601 -7.47 -34.95 -11.01
N LEU A 602 -6.63 -34.31 -10.21
CA LEU A 602 -7.07 -33.49 -9.10
C LEU A 602 -7.50 -32.14 -9.64
N VAL A 603 -8.70 -31.71 -9.28
CA VAL A 603 -9.32 -30.47 -9.74
C VAL A 603 -9.83 -29.69 -8.54
N THR A 604 -9.54 -28.40 -8.49
CA THR A 604 -10.12 -27.48 -7.49
C THR A 604 -10.09 -26.04 -8.00
N ARG A 605 -10.93 -25.19 -7.40
CA ARG A 605 -10.98 -23.75 -7.67
C ARG A 605 -10.29 -22.99 -6.53
N MET A 606 -9.60 -21.90 -6.85
CA MET A 606 -8.96 -21.06 -5.86
C MET A 606 -9.81 -19.81 -5.58
N PRO A 607 -9.95 -19.37 -4.31
CA PRO A 607 -9.42 -19.99 -3.09
C PRO A 607 -10.22 -21.22 -2.63
N CYS A 608 -9.51 -22.24 -2.14
CA CYS A 608 -10.07 -23.49 -1.62
C CYS A 608 -10.08 -23.48 -0.08
N TYR A 609 -11.27 -23.46 0.53
CA TYR A 609 -11.43 -23.45 2.00
C TYR A 609 -12.03 -24.74 2.55
N HIS A 610 -13.00 -25.34 1.85
CA HIS A 610 -13.64 -26.56 2.33
C HIS A 610 -12.79 -27.79 1.93
N PRO A 611 -12.57 -28.77 2.82
CA PRO A 611 -11.79 -29.96 2.49
C PRO A 611 -12.37 -30.79 1.33
N GLY A 612 -13.67 -30.67 1.06
CA GLY A 612 -14.36 -31.30 -0.07
C GLY A 612 -14.26 -30.57 -1.41
N ASP A 613 -13.65 -29.37 -1.45
CA ASP A 613 -13.47 -28.59 -2.69
C ASP A 613 -12.38 -29.17 -3.61
N VAL A 614 -11.64 -30.16 -3.12
CA VAL A 614 -10.65 -30.89 -3.90
C VAL A 614 -11.31 -32.15 -4.45
N ARG A 615 -11.47 -32.21 -5.76
CA ARG A 615 -12.13 -33.31 -6.47
C ARG A 615 -11.11 -34.14 -7.22
N VAL A 616 -11.36 -35.44 -7.30
CA VAL A 616 -10.60 -36.35 -8.17
C VAL A 616 -11.53 -36.79 -9.27
N LEU A 617 -11.20 -36.43 -10.51
CA LEU A 617 -11.99 -36.73 -11.71
C LEU A 617 -11.16 -37.58 -12.68
N ARG A 618 -11.83 -38.31 -13.57
CA ARG A 618 -11.17 -39.16 -14.56
C ARG A 618 -11.00 -38.40 -15.88
N ALA A 619 -9.76 -38.18 -16.31
CA ALA A 619 -9.52 -37.64 -17.63
C ALA A 619 -9.71 -38.72 -18.70
N VAL A 620 -10.56 -38.45 -19.69
CA VAL A 620 -10.90 -39.39 -20.77
C VAL A 620 -10.81 -38.69 -22.11
N ASP A 621 -10.24 -39.35 -23.11
CA ASP A 621 -10.26 -38.86 -24.49
C ASP A 621 -11.65 -39.06 -25.12
N LYS A 622 -12.21 -37.96 -25.64
CA LYS A 622 -13.47 -37.95 -26.40
C LYS A 622 -13.19 -37.29 -27.75
N PRO A 623 -13.24 -38.02 -28.88
CA PRO A 623 -12.94 -37.46 -30.20
C PRO A 623 -13.74 -36.20 -30.56
N LEU A 624 -14.99 -36.10 -30.11
CA LEU A 624 -15.86 -34.95 -30.35
C LEU A 624 -15.39 -33.67 -29.63
N LEU A 625 -14.57 -33.79 -28.58
CA LEU A 625 -14.13 -32.67 -27.74
C LEU A 625 -12.71 -32.18 -28.06
N ARG A 626 -11.95 -32.88 -28.91
CA ARG A 626 -10.55 -32.56 -29.25
C ARG A 626 -10.31 -31.19 -29.89
N HIS A 627 -11.37 -30.52 -30.33
CA HIS A 627 -11.31 -29.15 -30.85
C HIS A 627 -11.20 -28.10 -29.74
N LEU A 628 -11.51 -28.46 -28.49
CA LEU A 628 -11.39 -27.61 -27.31
C LEU A 628 -10.02 -27.80 -26.66
N VAL A 629 -9.24 -26.72 -26.56
CA VAL A 629 -7.83 -26.72 -26.13
C VAL A 629 -7.64 -25.65 -25.05
N ASP A 630 -6.76 -25.92 -24.08
CA ASP A 630 -6.41 -25.04 -22.96
C ASP A 630 -7.60 -24.74 -22.03
N CYS A 631 -8.50 -25.71 -21.91
CA CYS A 631 -9.66 -25.70 -21.02
C CYS A 631 -9.93 -27.10 -20.47
N ILE A 632 -10.58 -27.15 -19.30
CA ILE A 632 -11.14 -28.38 -18.73
C ILE A 632 -12.61 -28.46 -19.08
N ILE A 633 -13.04 -29.57 -19.69
CA ILE A 633 -14.42 -29.79 -20.08
C ILE A 633 -15.11 -30.65 -19.03
N PHE A 634 -16.18 -30.11 -18.45
CA PHE A 634 -17.02 -30.78 -17.48
C PHE A 634 -18.25 -31.42 -18.13
N PRO A 635 -18.77 -32.53 -17.57
CA PRO A 635 -19.95 -33.20 -18.09
C PRO A 635 -21.19 -32.35 -17.88
N ALA A 636 -22.10 -32.37 -18.85
CA ALA A 636 -23.45 -31.79 -18.72
C ALA A 636 -24.46 -32.75 -18.03
N LYS A 637 -23.98 -33.90 -17.53
CA LYS A 637 -24.76 -34.95 -16.89
C LYS A 637 -24.27 -35.18 -15.46
N GLY A 638 -25.17 -35.66 -14.60
CA GLY A 638 -24.89 -36.04 -13.23
C GLY A 638 -25.89 -35.46 -12.24
N ASN A 639 -25.72 -35.77 -10.96
CA ASN A 639 -26.61 -35.28 -9.89
C ASN A 639 -26.29 -33.83 -9.48
N ARG A 640 -25.03 -33.42 -9.62
CA ARG A 640 -24.55 -32.07 -9.31
C ARG A 640 -23.46 -31.65 -10.32
N PRO A 641 -23.48 -30.42 -10.84
CA PRO A 641 -22.40 -29.94 -11.71
C PRO A 641 -21.07 -29.85 -10.95
N HIS A 642 -20.01 -30.51 -11.45
CA HIS A 642 -18.68 -30.49 -10.84
C HIS A 642 -18.12 -29.08 -10.54
N PRO A 643 -18.29 -28.05 -11.39
CA PRO A 643 -17.95 -26.67 -11.04
C PRO A 643 -18.45 -26.24 -9.66
N THR A 644 -19.71 -26.55 -9.35
CA THR A 644 -20.34 -26.18 -8.08
C THR A 644 -19.86 -27.01 -6.91
N GLU A 645 -19.19 -28.15 -7.12
CA GLU A 645 -18.61 -28.97 -6.06
C GLU A 645 -17.31 -28.35 -5.50
N MET A 646 -16.73 -27.39 -6.22
CA MET A 646 -15.42 -26.81 -5.94
C MET A 646 -15.55 -25.33 -5.59
N SER A 647 -15.72 -25.06 -4.29
CA SER A 647 -15.88 -23.71 -3.74
C SER A 647 -17.02 -22.90 -4.38
N GLY A 648 -18.06 -23.57 -4.91
CA GLY A 648 -19.20 -22.92 -5.56
C GLY A 648 -18.89 -22.31 -6.94
N GLY A 649 -17.96 -22.89 -7.69
CA GLY A 649 -17.58 -22.40 -9.02
C GLY A 649 -18.67 -22.50 -10.08
N ASP A 650 -18.49 -21.71 -11.13
CA ASP A 650 -19.34 -21.68 -12.33
C ASP A 650 -18.49 -21.69 -13.62
N LEU A 651 -19.10 -21.44 -14.78
CA LEU A 651 -18.43 -21.47 -16.07
C LEU A 651 -18.45 -20.08 -16.77
N ASP A 652 -18.47 -18.99 -15.99
CA ASP A 652 -18.51 -17.61 -16.52
C ASP A 652 -17.12 -16.99 -16.77
N GLY A 653 -16.07 -17.77 -16.50
CA GLY A 653 -14.67 -17.34 -16.56
C GLY A 653 -13.79 -17.93 -15.45
N ASP A 654 -14.33 -18.83 -14.63
CA ASP A 654 -13.56 -19.51 -13.59
C ASP A 654 -12.40 -20.33 -14.16
N GLU A 655 -11.28 -20.22 -13.46
CA GLU A 655 -10.07 -21.00 -13.68
C GLU A 655 -9.97 -22.11 -12.63
N TYR A 656 -9.69 -23.32 -13.09
CA TYR A 656 -9.54 -24.52 -12.28
C TYR A 656 -8.10 -24.97 -12.27
N TRP A 657 -7.55 -25.17 -11.07
CA TRP A 657 -6.27 -25.82 -10.93
C TRP A 657 -6.46 -27.31 -11.15
N THR A 658 -5.72 -27.85 -12.12
CA THR A 658 -5.72 -29.26 -12.49
C THR A 658 -4.33 -29.84 -12.26
N CYS A 659 -4.25 -31.04 -11.68
CA CYS A 659 -2.99 -31.72 -11.39
C CYS A 659 -3.14 -33.22 -11.60
N TRP A 660 -2.29 -33.78 -12.46
CA TRP A 660 -2.26 -35.21 -12.76
C TRP A 660 -0.94 -35.86 -12.33
N ASN A 661 -0.17 -35.17 -11.47
CA ASN A 661 1.04 -35.74 -10.89
C ASN A 661 0.68 -36.76 -9.78
N PRO A 662 1.16 -38.02 -9.91
CA PRO A 662 0.85 -39.10 -8.96
C PRO A 662 1.19 -38.78 -7.51
N LEU A 663 2.27 -38.04 -7.25
CA LEU A 663 2.72 -37.71 -5.89
C LEU A 663 1.68 -36.90 -5.11
N PHE A 664 0.86 -36.09 -5.79
CA PHE A 664 -0.24 -35.36 -5.16
C PHE A 664 -1.51 -36.21 -5.10
N LEU A 665 -1.84 -36.93 -6.17
CA LEU A 665 -3.03 -37.78 -6.25
C LEU A 665 -3.06 -38.84 -5.14
N ASP A 666 -1.93 -39.49 -4.88
CA ASP A 666 -1.83 -40.58 -3.89
C ASP A 666 -2.06 -40.10 -2.44
N GLN A 667 -1.93 -38.79 -2.19
CA GLN A 667 -2.09 -38.20 -0.87
C GLN A 667 -3.52 -37.69 -0.60
N VAL A 668 -4.35 -37.57 -1.64
CA VAL A 668 -5.66 -36.93 -1.55
C VAL A 668 -6.73 -37.95 -1.20
N LYS A 669 -7.42 -37.70 -0.09
CA LYS A 669 -8.62 -38.43 0.28
C LYS A 669 -9.83 -37.56 -0.03
N GLN A 670 -10.62 -37.97 -1.02
CA GLN A 670 -11.84 -37.25 -1.41
C GLN A 670 -12.82 -37.18 -0.23
N ARG A 671 -13.51 -36.04 -0.13
CA ARG A 671 -14.53 -35.73 0.88
C ARG A 671 -15.80 -35.29 0.19
N GLU A 672 -16.90 -35.26 0.94
CA GLU A 672 -18.14 -34.68 0.45
C GLU A 672 -17.95 -33.19 0.13
N PRO A 673 -18.40 -32.72 -1.05
CA PRO A 673 -18.24 -31.34 -1.46
C PRO A 673 -19.06 -30.42 -0.57
N GLY A 674 -18.59 -29.19 -0.37
CA GLY A 674 -19.32 -28.19 0.40
C GLY A 674 -20.70 -27.92 -0.19
N ASP A 675 -21.67 -27.60 0.65
CA ASP A 675 -22.97 -27.11 0.18
C ASP A 675 -22.86 -25.60 -0.11
N TYR A 676 -22.93 -25.27 -1.39
CA TYR A 676 -22.82 -23.90 -1.89
C TYR A 676 -24.15 -23.43 -2.50
N ALA A 677 -25.27 -23.94 -1.99
CA ALA A 677 -26.58 -23.51 -2.43
C ALA A 677 -26.72 -21.99 -2.31
N ALA A 678 -27.01 -21.33 -3.43
CA ALA A 678 -27.19 -19.89 -3.45
C ALA A 678 -28.42 -19.52 -2.59
N PRO A 679 -28.28 -18.59 -1.63
CA PRO A 679 -29.40 -18.17 -0.81
C PRO A 679 -30.46 -17.45 -1.65
N GLU A 680 -31.71 -17.49 -1.21
CA GLU A 680 -32.77 -16.73 -1.87
C GLU A 680 -32.47 -15.24 -1.77
N LYS A 681 -32.41 -14.58 -2.93
CA LYS A 681 -32.02 -13.17 -3.04
C LYS A 681 -33.15 -12.28 -2.50
N PRO A 682 -32.89 -11.35 -1.58
CA PRO A 682 -33.88 -10.39 -1.12
C PRO A 682 -34.40 -9.57 -2.32
N LYS A 683 -35.72 -9.57 -2.49
CA LYS A 683 -36.41 -8.82 -3.53
C LYS A 683 -37.09 -7.60 -2.91
N VAL A 684 -37.08 -6.51 -3.65
CA VAL A 684 -37.77 -5.28 -3.27
C VAL A 684 -39.10 -5.20 -4.01
N ASP A 685 -40.16 -4.92 -3.25
CA ASP A 685 -41.46 -4.58 -3.80
C ASP A 685 -41.45 -3.13 -4.30
N GLY A 686 -41.21 -2.94 -5.60
CA GLY A 686 -41.21 -1.62 -6.23
C GLY A 686 -40.02 -1.35 -7.17
N GLU A 687 -39.67 -0.08 -7.30
CA GLU A 687 -38.48 0.38 -8.03
C GLU A 687 -37.30 0.52 -7.07
N ILE A 688 -36.15 -0.05 -7.45
CA ILE A 688 -34.92 0.09 -6.67
C ILE A 688 -34.35 1.49 -6.91
N THR A 689 -34.26 2.28 -5.84
CA THR A 689 -33.76 3.66 -5.86
C THR A 689 -32.26 3.76 -5.60
N THR A 690 -31.66 4.91 -5.91
CA THR A 690 -30.26 5.20 -5.60
C THR A 690 -29.96 5.17 -4.10
N GLU A 691 -30.91 5.60 -3.27
CA GLU A 691 -30.85 5.49 -1.80
C GLU A 691 -30.58 4.03 -1.37
N MET A 692 -31.41 3.10 -1.86
CA MET A 692 -31.30 1.68 -1.54
C MET A 692 -29.97 1.10 -2.03
N MET A 693 -29.50 1.54 -3.20
CA MET A 693 -28.20 1.11 -3.71
C MET A 693 -27.07 1.60 -2.79
N VAL A 694 -27.07 2.87 -2.39
CA VAL A 694 -26.04 3.43 -1.50
C VAL A 694 -26.04 2.73 -0.14
N GLU A 695 -27.20 2.49 0.45
CA GLU A 695 -27.30 1.76 1.71
C GLU A 695 -26.69 0.36 1.61
N PHE A 696 -27.01 -0.36 0.53
CA PHE A 696 -26.45 -1.67 0.28
C PHE A 696 -24.94 -1.64 0.05
N ILE A 697 -24.41 -0.60 -0.60
CA ILE A 697 -22.97 -0.43 -0.83
C ILE A 697 -22.23 -0.19 0.48
N ILE A 698 -22.78 0.64 1.37
CA ILE A 698 -22.18 0.85 2.69
C ILE A 698 -22.18 -0.45 3.49
N ASP A 699 -23.25 -1.23 3.42
CA ASP A 699 -23.31 -2.55 4.06
C ASP A 699 -22.24 -3.51 3.49
N ILE A 700 -22.02 -3.52 2.17
CA ILE A 700 -20.91 -4.27 1.57
C ILE A 700 -19.57 -3.78 2.07
N LEU A 701 -19.31 -2.48 2.10
CA LEU A 701 -18.03 -1.92 2.54
C LEU A 701 -17.76 -2.31 4.01
N SER A 702 -18.76 -2.21 4.89
CA SER A 702 -18.66 -2.63 6.29
C SER A 702 -18.33 -4.12 6.42
N LYS A 703 -18.96 -4.98 5.60
CA LYS A 703 -18.84 -6.43 5.70
C LYS A 703 -17.62 -7.01 4.97
N ALA A 704 -17.23 -6.43 3.82
CA ALA A 704 -16.15 -6.92 2.97
C ALA A 704 -14.77 -6.86 3.65
N ALA A 705 -14.57 -5.89 4.56
CA ALA A 705 -13.35 -5.78 5.36
C ALA A 705 -13.08 -7.02 6.24
N HIS A 706 -14.07 -7.88 6.47
CA HIS A 706 -13.91 -9.10 7.26
C HIS A 706 -13.32 -10.29 6.50
N ILE A 707 -13.40 -10.35 5.17
CA ILE A 707 -12.99 -11.53 4.39
C ILE A 707 -11.52 -11.88 4.61
N GLY A 708 -10.64 -10.87 4.57
CA GLY A 708 -9.21 -11.06 4.84
C GLY A 708 -8.95 -11.55 6.26
N ILE A 709 -9.63 -10.97 7.25
CA ILE A 709 -9.50 -11.37 8.67
C ILE A 709 -9.97 -12.81 8.88
N LEU A 710 -11.12 -13.18 8.31
CA LEU A 710 -11.68 -14.53 8.39
C LEU A 710 -10.75 -15.55 7.72
N SER A 711 -10.21 -15.22 6.54
CA SER A 711 -9.26 -16.07 5.81
C SER A 711 -7.99 -16.33 6.61
N ARG A 712 -7.43 -15.30 7.25
CA ARG A 712 -6.27 -15.43 8.13
C ARG A 712 -6.55 -16.30 9.36
N ARG A 713 -7.74 -16.14 9.97
CA ARG A 713 -8.17 -16.98 11.11
C ARG A 713 -8.37 -18.44 10.70
N HIS A 714 -8.99 -18.66 9.54
CA HIS A 714 -9.16 -19.99 8.96
C HIS A 714 -7.80 -20.67 8.75
N LEU A 715 -6.86 -19.95 8.12
CA LEU A 715 -5.50 -20.45 7.91
C LEU A 715 -4.78 -20.78 9.22
N ALA A 716 -4.92 -19.94 10.25
CA ALA A 716 -4.31 -20.19 11.56
C ALA A 716 -4.90 -21.42 12.28
N ILE A 717 -6.21 -21.66 12.17
CA ILE A 717 -6.85 -22.88 12.70
C ILE A 717 -6.39 -24.11 11.91
N CYS A 718 -6.39 -24.03 10.57
CA CYS A 718 -5.94 -25.13 9.73
C CYS A 718 -4.46 -25.48 9.94
N ALA A 719 -3.60 -24.48 10.18
CA ALA A 719 -2.18 -24.67 10.45
C ALA A 719 -1.93 -25.42 11.77
N ARG A 720 -2.78 -25.19 12.77
CA ARG A 720 -2.72 -25.85 14.08
C ARG A 720 -3.35 -27.25 14.05
N ASP A 721 -4.60 -27.33 13.58
CA ASP A 721 -5.45 -28.50 13.70
C ASP A 721 -5.66 -29.15 12.32
N SER A 722 -6.76 -28.85 11.66
CA SER A 722 -7.09 -29.35 10.32
C SER A 722 -8.21 -28.51 9.68
N PRO A 723 -8.41 -28.57 8.35
CA PRO A 723 -9.55 -27.93 7.68
C PRO A 723 -10.90 -28.57 8.06
N GLU A 724 -10.92 -29.78 8.63
CA GLU A 724 -12.14 -30.41 9.15
C GLU A 724 -12.54 -29.91 10.55
N ASN A 725 -11.75 -29.03 11.19
CA ASN A 725 -12.12 -28.44 12.46
C ASN A 725 -13.46 -27.71 12.32
N GLN A 726 -14.39 -27.90 13.28
CA GLN A 726 -15.72 -27.29 13.24
C GLN A 726 -15.67 -25.75 13.09
N LEU A 727 -14.69 -25.10 13.72
CA LEU A 727 -14.48 -23.66 13.58
C LEU A 727 -13.96 -23.29 12.19
N ALA A 728 -13.11 -24.12 11.58
CA ALA A 728 -12.65 -23.92 10.22
C ALA A 728 -13.82 -24.04 9.23
N LEU A 729 -14.66 -25.08 9.35
CA LEU A 729 -15.86 -25.26 8.53
C LEU A 729 -16.86 -24.10 8.69
N GLN A 730 -17.08 -23.62 9.92
CA GLN A 730 -17.91 -22.44 10.16
C GLN A 730 -17.33 -21.18 9.49
N LEU A 731 -16.02 -20.96 9.60
CA LEU A 731 -15.35 -19.85 8.93
C LEU A 731 -15.46 -19.96 7.40
N THR A 732 -15.34 -21.16 6.84
CA THR A 732 -15.52 -21.42 5.41
C THR A 732 -16.90 -20.98 4.94
N GLN A 733 -17.97 -21.35 5.65
CA GLN A 733 -19.32 -20.89 5.32
C GLN A 733 -19.40 -19.36 5.31
N TYR A 734 -18.89 -18.70 6.37
CA TYR A 734 -18.93 -17.24 6.45
C TYR A 734 -18.10 -16.53 5.39
N ILE A 735 -16.96 -17.10 5.00
CA ILE A 735 -16.12 -16.55 3.93
C ILE A 735 -16.86 -16.63 2.60
N ASN A 736 -17.48 -17.77 2.29
CA ASN A 736 -18.24 -17.95 1.06
C ASN A 736 -19.45 -17.01 1.00
N ASP A 737 -20.22 -16.94 2.09
CA ASP A 737 -21.36 -16.01 2.17
C ASP A 737 -20.92 -14.55 2.01
N ALA A 738 -19.77 -14.17 2.56
CA ALA A 738 -19.22 -12.83 2.41
C ALA A 738 -18.68 -12.53 1.00
N LEU A 739 -18.11 -13.53 0.31
CA LEU A 739 -17.63 -13.40 -1.07
C LEU A 739 -18.80 -13.19 -2.04
N ASP A 740 -19.91 -13.88 -1.81
CA ASP A 740 -21.11 -13.79 -2.65
C ASP A 740 -22.06 -12.65 -2.23
N PHE A 741 -21.92 -12.11 -1.03
CA PHE A 741 -22.75 -11.01 -0.51
C PHE A 741 -22.95 -9.85 -1.50
N PRO A 742 -21.93 -9.33 -2.22
CA PRO A 742 -22.13 -8.26 -3.20
C PRO A 742 -23.09 -8.62 -4.34
N LYS A 743 -23.21 -9.92 -4.67
CA LYS A 743 -24.08 -10.45 -5.73
C LYS A 743 -25.46 -10.87 -5.20
N THR A 744 -25.50 -11.52 -4.03
CA THR A 744 -26.71 -12.16 -3.47
C THR A 744 -27.50 -11.23 -2.56
N GLY A 745 -26.83 -10.30 -1.88
CA GLY A 745 -27.42 -9.47 -0.84
C GLY A 745 -27.73 -10.19 0.47
N VAL A 746 -27.22 -11.41 0.65
CA VAL A 746 -27.40 -12.20 1.86
C VAL A 746 -26.05 -12.42 2.52
N ASN A 747 -25.94 -12.08 3.81
CA ASN A 747 -24.79 -12.42 4.63
C ASN A 747 -25.29 -13.06 5.92
N SER A 748 -24.82 -14.27 6.21
CA SER A 748 -25.25 -15.05 7.37
C SER A 748 -24.56 -14.65 8.67
N MET A 749 -23.47 -13.88 8.60
CA MET A 749 -22.63 -13.59 9.76
C MET A 749 -23.02 -12.29 10.45
N THR A 750 -23.35 -12.40 11.74
CA THR A 750 -23.53 -11.24 12.63
C THR A 750 -22.20 -10.80 13.26
N MET A 751 -22.10 -9.52 13.65
CA MET A 751 -20.92 -9.01 14.39
C MET A 751 -20.69 -9.73 15.73
N GLY A 752 -21.76 -10.23 16.36
CA GLY A 752 -21.64 -11.06 17.56
C GLY A 752 -20.95 -12.39 17.30
N GLN A 753 -21.26 -13.06 16.19
CA GLN A 753 -20.57 -14.29 15.76
C GLN A 753 -19.12 -14.00 15.35
N PHE A 754 -18.88 -12.94 14.59
CA PHE A 754 -17.53 -12.52 14.19
C PHE A 754 -16.58 -12.34 15.39
N ARG A 755 -17.07 -11.76 16.50
CA ARG A 755 -16.31 -11.56 17.73
C ARG A 755 -16.00 -12.86 18.47
N LYS A 756 -16.87 -13.87 18.38
CA LYS A 756 -16.67 -15.18 19.02
C LYS A 756 -15.64 -16.05 18.29
N LEU A 757 -15.47 -15.85 16.99
CA LEU A 757 -14.55 -16.62 16.14
C LEU A 757 -13.12 -16.08 16.16
N ASN A 758 -12.62 -15.64 17.32
CA ASN A 758 -11.29 -15.05 17.41
C ASN A 758 -10.22 -16.12 17.67
N VAL A 759 -9.06 -15.96 17.04
CA VAL A 759 -7.91 -16.85 17.21
C VAL A 759 -6.83 -16.13 18.03
N HIS A 760 -6.32 -16.81 19.05
CA HIS A 760 -5.36 -16.26 20.03
C HIS A 760 -3.89 -16.47 19.65
N GLU A 761 -3.60 -17.45 18.81
CA GLU A 761 -2.24 -17.81 18.39
C GLU A 761 -2.17 -18.01 16.88
N TYR A 762 -1.11 -17.51 16.25
CA TYR A 762 -0.90 -17.58 14.81
C TYR A 762 0.36 -18.38 14.50
N PRO A 763 0.42 -19.08 13.36
CA PRO A 763 1.63 -19.81 12.96
C PRO A 763 2.78 -18.86 12.60
N ASP A 764 4.00 -19.32 12.80
CA ASP A 764 5.26 -18.59 12.53
C ASP A 764 5.38 -18.02 11.12
N PHE A 765 4.92 -18.75 10.11
CA PHE A 765 4.94 -18.28 8.72
C PHE A 765 4.02 -17.07 8.45
N MET A 766 3.11 -16.72 9.36
CA MET A 766 2.26 -15.53 9.23
C MET A 766 2.89 -14.26 9.82
N GLN A 767 4.08 -14.36 10.45
CA GLN A 767 4.88 -13.22 10.92
C GLN A 767 4.08 -12.18 11.72
N ASN A 768 3.21 -12.63 12.64
CA ASN A 768 2.39 -11.72 13.42
C ASN A 768 3.17 -11.18 14.63
N GLU A 769 3.67 -9.96 14.53
CA GLU A 769 4.48 -9.29 15.57
C GLU A 769 3.70 -8.97 16.85
N THR A 770 2.36 -8.86 16.76
CA THR A 770 1.52 -8.36 17.85
C THR A 770 0.84 -9.44 18.68
N LYS A 771 0.90 -10.71 18.24
CA LYS A 771 0.17 -11.82 18.86
C LYS A 771 1.11 -12.98 19.15
N ASN A 772 0.65 -13.90 20.02
CA ASN A 772 1.38 -15.13 20.28
C ASN A 772 1.56 -15.93 18.99
N VAL A 773 2.79 -16.37 18.76
CA VAL A 773 3.19 -17.14 17.58
C VAL A 773 3.54 -18.55 18.01
N PHE A 774 3.09 -19.56 17.26
CA PHE A 774 3.50 -20.95 17.44
C PHE A 774 4.28 -21.45 16.22
N LYS A 775 5.22 -22.36 16.44
CA LYS A 775 5.96 -23.02 15.36
C LYS A 775 5.04 -24.00 14.64
N CYS A 776 4.79 -23.79 13.36
CA CYS A 776 3.97 -24.71 12.58
C CYS A 776 4.80 -25.88 12.02
N ASP A 777 4.46 -27.11 12.37
CA ASP A 777 5.13 -28.33 11.89
C ASP A 777 4.52 -28.90 10.60
N LYS A 778 3.68 -28.12 9.92
CA LYS A 778 3.12 -28.46 8.59
C LYS A 778 3.97 -27.89 7.46
N VAL A 779 3.67 -28.31 6.24
CA VAL A 779 4.44 -27.97 5.02
C VAL A 779 4.75 -26.47 4.90
N LEU A 780 3.77 -25.59 5.17
CA LEU A 780 3.97 -24.14 5.09
C LEU A 780 4.99 -23.62 6.11
N GLY A 781 4.97 -24.13 7.34
CA GLY A 781 5.94 -23.74 8.37
C GLY A 781 7.36 -24.24 8.06
N HIS A 782 7.48 -25.46 7.52
CA HIS A 782 8.79 -25.98 7.09
C HIS A 782 9.36 -25.18 5.92
N LEU A 783 8.55 -24.89 4.90
CA LEU A 783 8.96 -24.07 3.76
C LEU A 783 9.37 -22.68 4.21
N PHE A 784 8.54 -22.00 5.01
CA PHE A 784 8.85 -20.68 5.52
C PHE A 784 10.21 -20.61 6.23
N ARG A 785 10.49 -21.54 7.17
CA ARG A 785 11.75 -21.54 7.93
C ARG A 785 12.97 -21.80 7.05
N GLN A 786 12.90 -22.77 6.14
CA GLN A 786 13.98 -23.02 5.16
C GLN A 786 14.27 -21.79 4.30
N MET A 787 13.22 -21.03 3.99
CA MET A 787 13.34 -19.82 3.20
C MET A 787 13.89 -18.64 3.98
N GLU A 788 13.45 -18.42 5.22
CA GLU A 788 14.03 -17.43 6.13
C GLU A 788 15.53 -17.65 6.29
N GLU A 789 15.97 -18.90 6.51
CA GLU A 789 17.39 -19.25 6.58
C GLU A 789 18.13 -18.85 5.29
N THR A 790 17.56 -19.17 4.11
CA THR A 790 18.16 -18.84 2.81
C THR A 790 18.22 -17.32 2.54
N VAL A 791 17.18 -16.59 2.92
CA VAL A 791 17.07 -15.12 2.74
C VAL A 791 18.03 -14.40 3.69
N ASN A 792 18.12 -14.83 4.94
CA ASN A 792 19.03 -14.24 5.93
C ASN A 792 20.50 -14.40 5.52
N ILE A 793 20.87 -15.52 4.87
CA ILE A 793 22.21 -15.71 4.28
C ILE A 793 22.49 -14.70 3.15
N HIS A 794 21.49 -14.33 2.34
CA HIS A 794 21.67 -13.37 1.25
C HIS A 794 21.67 -11.91 1.72
N LEU A 795 20.87 -11.56 2.74
CA LEU A 795 20.82 -10.22 3.31
C LEU A 795 22.10 -9.88 4.09
N SER A 796 22.63 -10.83 4.86
CA SER A 796 23.90 -10.67 5.58
C SER A 796 25.11 -10.50 4.63
N ALA A 797 25.04 -11.02 3.41
CA ALA A 797 26.03 -10.74 2.36
C ALA A 797 25.93 -9.31 1.77
N SER A 798 24.77 -8.64 1.91
CA SER A 798 24.51 -7.30 1.38
C SER A 798 24.68 -6.18 2.42
N GLU A 799 24.65 -6.49 3.72
CA GLU A 799 24.88 -5.53 4.81
C GLU A 799 26.36 -5.18 5.02
N THR A 800 27.29 -5.96 4.45
CA THR A 800 28.65 -5.47 4.25
C THR A 800 28.69 -4.56 3.02
N ILE A 801 28.17 -3.34 3.18
CA ILE A 801 28.57 -2.22 2.33
C ILE A 801 30.07 -2.06 2.55
N LYS A 802 30.88 -2.79 1.77
CA LYS A 802 32.28 -2.45 1.61
C LYS A 802 32.31 -0.98 1.20
N PRO A 803 33.22 -0.15 1.75
CA PRO A 803 33.41 1.20 1.24
C PRO A 803 33.50 1.11 -0.28
N ILE A 804 32.77 1.97 -0.98
CA ILE A 804 32.74 2.00 -2.45
C ILE A 804 34.17 2.33 -2.88
N LEU A 805 34.96 1.29 -3.16
CA LEU A 805 36.30 1.43 -3.68
C LEU A 805 36.16 1.79 -5.15
N ILE A 806 36.72 2.93 -5.53
CA ILE A 806 36.81 3.33 -6.92
C ILE A 806 37.54 2.21 -7.67
N ASP A 807 36.87 1.62 -8.66
CA ASP A 807 37.51 0.65 -9.54
C ASP A 807 38.56 1.40 -10.37
N GLN A 808 39.82 1.25 -9.99
CA GLN A 808 40.96 1.89 -10.65
C GLN A 808 41.04 1.56 -12.14
N ASN A 809 40.43 0.44 -12.59
CA ASN A 809 40.38 0.09 -14.01
C ASN A 809 39.34 0.91 -14.80
N LEU A 810 38.39 1.56 -14.11
CA LEU A 810 37.42 2.47 -14.70
C LEU A 810 37.87 3.94 -14.65
N VAL A 811 39.01 4.21 -13.99
CA VAL A 811 39.62 5.55 -13.94
C VAL A 811 40.44 5.77 -15.19
N VAL A 812 39.94 6.63 -16.08
CA VAL A 812 40.62 7.00 -17.33
C VAL A 812 41.26 8.38 -17.16
N THR A 813 42.47 8.58 -17.69
CA THR A 813 43.15 9.87 -17.61
C THR A 813 42.29 11.01 -18.18
N GLY A 814 42.06 12.06 -17.39
CA GLY A 814 41.23 13.22 -17.76
C GLY A 814 39.74 13.08 -17.42
N TYR A 815 39.35 12.05 -16.66
CA TYR A 815 37.97 11.86 -16.18
C TYR A 815 37.45 13.04 -15.35
N GLU A 816 38.33 13.81 -14.72
CA GLU A 816 38.01 14.95 -13.85
C GLU A 816 37.17 16.01 -14.58
N LYS A 817 37.37 16.13 -15.90
CA LYS A 817 36.61 17.05 -16.77
C LYS A 817 35.14 16.67 -16.91
N TYR A 818 34.80 15.40 -16.68
CA TYR A 818 33.44 14.86 -16.81
C TYR A 818 32.75 14.67 -15.45
N LEU A 819 33.42 14.97 -14.33
CA LEU A 819 32.83 14.82 -13.00
C LEU A 819 31.58 15.69 -12.80
N GLY A 820 31.58 16.90 -13.35
CA GLY A 820 30.40 17.80 -13.32
C GLY A 820 29.20 17.18 -14.02
N ASP A 821 29.39 16.70 -15.25
CA ASP A 821 28.34 16.06 -16.05
C ASP A 821 27.88 14.74 -15.42
N ALA A 822 28.81 13.92 -14.92
CA ALA A 822 28.50 12.67 -14.23
C ALA A 822 27.72 12.89 -12.93
N MET A 823 28.02 13.95 -12.18
CA MET A 823 27.26 14.33 -10.99
C MET A 823 25.84 14.77 -11.36
N LEU A 824 25.70 15.52 -12.46
CA LEU A 824 24.40 15.92 -12.98
C LEU A 824 23.57 14.70 -13.41
N ASP A 825 24.19 13.75 -14.12
CA ASP A 825 23.55 12.50 -14.54
C ASP A 825 23.18 11.60 -13.36
N TYR A 826 24.02 11.55 -12.32
CA TYR A 826 23.72 10.84 -11.08
C TYR A 826 22.55 11.49 -10.34
N GLN A 827 22.52 12.81 -10.21
CA GLN A 827 21.38 13.53 -9.64
C GLN A 827 20.09 13.27 -10.42
N ASN A 828 20.16 13.29 -11.76
CA ASN A 828 19.04 12.94 -12.63
C ASN A 828 18.59 11.48 -12.44
N TYR A 829 19.54 10.56 -12.26
CA TYR A 829 19.26 9.16 -11.99
C TYR A 829 18.53 8.98 -10.66
N VAL A 830 19.11 9.47 -9.55
CA VAL A 830 18.53 9.41 -8.20
C VAL A 830 17.12 10.00 -8.21
N HIS A 831 16.96 11.13 -8.89
CA HIS A 831 15.68 11.81 -9.01
C HIS A 831 14.64 10.96 -9.76
N LYS A 832 14.96 10.46 -10.96
CA LYS A 832 14.07 9.57 -11.73
C LYS A 832 13.72 8.32 -10.92
N MET A 833 14.71 7.78 -10.22
CA MET A 833 14.52 6.62 -9.37
C MET A 833 13.53 6.90 -8.25
N ASP A 834 13.72 7.98 -7.51
CA ASP A 834 12.79 8.43 -6.49
C ASP A 834 11.38 8.63 -7.01
N MET A 835 11.24 9.17 -8.23
CA MET A 835 9.94 9.36 -8.86
C MET A 835 9.24 8.02 -9.11
N ILE A 836 9.96 7.03 -9.63
CA ILE A 836 9.43 5.68 -9.85
C ILE A 836 9.08 5.04 -8.50
N LEU A 837 9.99 5.08 -7.53
CA LEU A 837 9.77 4.52 -6.19
C LEU A 837 8.51 5.12 -5.56
N ASN A 838 8.35 6.44 -5.58
CA ASN A 838 7.18 7.10 -5.02
C ASN A 838 5.88 6.85 -5.82
N THR A 839 5.97 6.77 -7.15
CA THR A 839 4.81 6.48 -8.01
C THR A 839 4.24 5.09 -7.70
N TYR A 840 5.11 4.13 -7.41
CA TYR A 840 4.75 2.75 -7.11
C TYR A 840 4.75 2.40 -5.61
N ASP A 841 5.02 3.39 -4.73
CA ASP A 841 5.07 3.26 -3.26
C ASP A 841 6.10 2.23 -2.76
N LEU A 842 7.30 2.28 -3.33
CA LEU A 842 8.44 1.40 -3.08
C LEU A 842 9.46 2.07 -2.16
N LYS A 843 10.11 1.33 -1.26
CA LYS A 843 11.06 1.93 -0.30
C LYS A 843 12.45 2.19 -0.87
N ASN A 844 12.95 1.34 -1.75
CA ASN A 844 14.31 1.46 -2.26
C ASN A 844 14.45 0.86 -3.66
N GLU A 845 15.55 1.19 -4.32
CA GLU A 845 15.84 0.73 -5.68
C GLU A 845 15.89 -0.80 -5.76
N LEU A 846 16.35 -1.48 -4.71
CA LEU A 846 16.31 -2.93 -4.66
C LEU A 846 14.86 -3.41 -4.79
N GLU A 847 13.89 -2.85 -4.07
CA GLU A 847 12.46 -3.19 -4.19
C GLU A 847 11.91 -2.94 -5.58
N LEU A 848 12.34 -1.88 -6.27
CA LEU A 848 11.94 -1.64 -7.65
C LEU A 848 12.53 -2.71 -8.57
N ILE A 849 13.85 -2.93 -8.48
CA ILE A 849 14.54 -3.77 -9.45
C ILE A 849 14.21 -5.23 -9.25
N THR A 850 14.07 -5.63 -8.00
CA THR A 850 13.61 -6.96 -7.68
C THR A 850 12.09 -7.02 -7.90
N GLY A 851 11.29 -6.15 -7.29
CA GLY A 851 9.87 -6.40 -7.01
C GLY A 851 9.65 -6.86 -5.56
N CYS A 852 10.69 -6.79 -4.73
CA CYS A 852 10.68 -7.13 -3.31
C CYS A 852 10.16 -5.99 -2.45
N HIS A 853 8.85 -5.87 -2.27
CA HIS A 853 8.26 -4.83 -1.42
C HIS A 853 8.38 -5.21 0.05
N SER A 854 9.03 -4.39 0.88
CA SER A 854 9.06 -4.58 2.34
C SER A 854 7.82 -4.04 3.03
N ASN A 855 7.01 -3.23 2.33
CA ASN A 855 5.68 -2.80 2.77
C ASN A 855 4.64 -3.18 1.72
N THR A 856 3.94 -4.28 1.95
CA THR A 856 2.61 -4.47 1.36
C THR A 856 1.64 -4.79 2.48
N PRO A 857 0.59 -3.97 2.70
CA PRO A 857 -0.72 -4.52 2.99
C PRO A 857 -1.06 -5.49 1.86
N GLU A 858 -1.57 -6.66 2.22
CA GLU A 858 -2.05 -7.69 1.29
C GLU A 858 -2.97 -7.08 0.20
N GLU A 859 -2.48 -6.96 -1.04
CA GLU A 859 -3.28 -6.82 -2.26
C GLU A 859 -3.03 -8.03 -3.18
#